data_AF-A0A8T5F9M3-F1
#
_entry.id   AF-A0A8T5F9M3-F1
#
_cell.length_a   1.000
_cell.length_b   1.000
_cell.length_c   1.000
_cell.angle_alpha   90.00
_cell.angle_beta   90.00
_cell.angle_gamma   90.00
#
_symmetry.space_group_name_H-M   'P 1'
#
loop_
_entity.id
_entity.type
_entity.pdbx_description
1 polymer ?
#
loop_
_entity_poly.entity_id
_entity_poly.type
_entity_poly.pdbx_seq_one_letter_code
_entity_poly.pdbx_strand_id
1 'polypeptide(L)'
;MSSERPPVHEMVKNAVESLGGIATYKQIIEWIDEKFRNVNHGTIRAQTIACSVNQPSRVHYPENQKERNSNPKYDLFFSVGRGKVEIFDTVKHGNWGIVEKKGKFKITHEGKIIGISEINEFYFIEKDFESTTKNKEDSQYLRERFQTLEGVLINNSKQLFDNTNSYTGQAWNQGYKAWNDYQWLGLWRHGTKIESIQFQVSLGKEQELGIGIWLDGGADNTRKHALEKIKNNKEEFLKLIEDIPNSYDIGIKKRDKTTIVKKLSDLHDVEFFETVIEELSKNKTEFFIQRKIFKNEVINFETKIVDEILSIFNNLVPVSDFLSIKNQENTESPLLQFVNGGWTTFTNYQPIIIKELLESGSENNYSVPIKKIDDKIELLNFRRDTFNIASYKTSAYPALDKFVKNKNDVIFLDTNSFENDEIAKIIELCDKEIAKQHVQSIMRDENNIYFIQAGEDSKWLKEFEETKTVGITHPNAKFDLSNMSKNEIQNKTDGEYGTELFNVSQIKKGDIIAITTGSKQGIENFGIATSDYYCDSKSNTYNHKIDVEYLNFGTNKINSNTPKAIIKSDQEVPRIKEFLIGKNSMAAIKAHSCFILTQYSDSKYDDVEGEQYQYDNHKPNSRKLLKGSKFIIQTKINNENCFVGYGKIGSIAESSDTNEKGKPITKFVAKFSEYQKFDPPKLRTIEL
;
A
#
# COMPACT_ATOMS: atom_id res chain seq x y z
N MET A 1 -69.01 -2.60 -13.11
CA MET A 1 -67.98 -1.90 -12.31
C MET A 1 -66.63 -2.45 -12.76
N SER A 2 -65.82 -1.64 -13.43
CA SER A 2 -64.47 -2.01 -13.84
C SER A 2 -63.62 -2.14 -12.57
N SER A 3 -63.29 -3.35 -12.15
CA SER A 3 -62.34 -3.54 -11.04
C SER A 3 -60.98 -3.02 -11.50
N GLU A 4 -60.57 -1.88 -10.95
CA GLU A 4 -59.25 -1.29 -11.19
C GLU A 4 -58.17 -2.36 -10.93
N ARG A 5 -57.25 -2.50 -11.88
CA ARG A 5 -56.14 -3.44 -11.79
C ARG A 5 -55.25 -3.01 -10.60
N PRO A 6 -54.99 -3.89 -9.61
CA PRO A 6 -54.21 -3.50 -8.44
C PRO A 6 -52.75 -3.15 -8.83
N PRO A 7 -52.05 -2.31 -8.05
CA PRO A 7 -50.63 -2.06 -8.24
C PRO A 7 -49.80 -3.34 -8.19
N VAL A 8 -48.65 -3.36 -8.88
CA VAL A 8 -47.84 -4.58 -9.02
C VAL A 8 -47.33 -5.11 -7.67
N HIS A 9 -46.98 -4.27 -6.69
CA HIS A 9 -46.61 -4.77 -5.35
C HIS A 9 -47.76 -5.50 -4.64
N GLU A 10 -49.02 -5.07 -4.84
CA GLU A 10 -50.20 -5.77 -4.30
C GLU A 10 -50.42 -7.10 -5.04
N MET A 11 -50.20 -7.14 -6.37
CA MET A 11 -50.24 -8.41 -7.13
C MET A 11 -49.21 -9.41 -6.60
N VAL A 12 -47.97 -8.95 -6.34
CA VAL A 12 -46.91 -9.78 -5.76
C VAL A 12 -47.31 -10.27 -4.37
N LYS A 13 -47.86 -9.40 -3.53
CA LYS A 13 -48.32 -9.77 -2.19
C LYS A 13 -49.38 -10.86 -2.24
N ASN A 14 -50.41 -10.64 -3.05
CA ASN A 14 -51.50 -11.59 -3.23
C ASN A 14 -51.00 -12.95 -3.76
N ALA A 15 -49.99 -12.93 -4.64
CA ALA A 15 -49.35 -14.14 -5.15
C ALA A 15 -48.66 -14.93 -4.02
N VAL A 16 -47.79 -14.27 -3.23
CA VAL A 16 -47.05 -14.94 -2.14
C VAL A 16 -48.01 -15.48 -1.08
N GLU A 17 -49.05 -14.72 -0.71
CA GLU A 17 -50.09 -15.18 0.22
C GLU A 17 -50.85 -16.40 -0.32
N SER A 18 -51.26 -16.36 -1.60
CA SER A 18 -51.98 -17.47 -2.25
C SER A 18 -51.12 -18.73 -2.41
N LEU A 19 -49.80 -18.57 -2.50
CA LEU A 19 -48.83 -19.66 -2.64
C LEU A 19 -48.36 -20.22 -1.29
N GLY A 20 -49.04 -19.88 -0.19
CA GLY A 20 -48.76 -20.43 1.14
C GLY A 20 -47.79 -19.59 1.97
N GLY A 21 -47.67 -18.29 1.68
CA GLY A 21 -46.86 -17.33 2.45
C GLY A 21 -45.37 -17.37 2.13
N ILE A 22 -44.93 -18.25 1.23
CA ILE A 22 -43.55 -18.38 0.78
C ILE A 22 -43.50 -18.80 -0.69
N ALA A 23 -42.80 -18.04 -1.52
CA ALA A 23 -42.79 -18.28 -2.97
C ALA A 23 -41.46 -17.87 -3.62
N THR A 24 -41.13 -18.56 -4.71
CA THR A 24 -40.05 -18.15 -5.63
C THR A 24 -40.56 -17.08 -6.60
N TYR A 25 -39.65 -16.26 -7.13
CA TYR A 25 -39.98 -15.25 -8.15
C TYR A 25 -40.69 -15.87 -9.35
N LYS A 26 -40.26 -17.06 -9.78
CA LYS A 26 -40.90 -17.83 -10.84
C LYS A 26 -42.38 -18.13 -10.51
N GLN A 27 -42.67 -18.67 -9.33
CA GLN A 27 -44.05 -18.98 -8.92
C GLN A 27 -44.91 -17.72 -8.83
N ILE A 28 -44.34 -16.61 -8.35
CA ILE A 28 -45.02 -15.31 -8.29
C ILE A 28 -45.38 -14.83 -9.71
N ILE A 29 -44.43 -14.89 -10.64
CA ILE A 29 -44.64 -14.49 -12.05
C ILE A 29 -45.73 -15.36 -12.69
N GLU A 30 -45.62 -16.70 -12.56
CA GLU A 30 -46.60 -17.64 -13.11
C GLU A 30 -48.02 -17.37 -12.59
N TRP A 31 -48.15 -17.13 -11.28
CA TRP A 31 -49.44 -16.81 -10.66
C TRP A 31 -50.01 -15.47 -11.14
N ILE A 32 -49.17 -14.45 -11.33
CA ILE A 32 -49.58 -13.13 -11.82
C ILE A 32 -49.98 -13.20 -13.30
N ASP A 33 -49.25 -13.94 -14.12
CA ASP A 33 -49.55 -14.10 -15.54
C ASP A 33 -50.89 -14.80 -15.76
N GLU A 34 -51.21 -15.81 -14.95
CA GLU A 34 -52.49 -16.52 -14.97
C GLU A 34 -53.68 -15.58 -14.73
N LYS A 35 -53.51 -14.59 -13.84
CA LYS A 35 -54.62 -13.73 -13.36
C LYS A 35 -54.73 -12.38 -14.06
N PHE A 36 -53.60 -11.72 -14.35
CA PHE A 36 -53.60 -10.31 -14.70
C PHE A 36 -53.21 -10.00 -16.15
N ARG A 37 -52.64 -10.95 -16.91
CA ARG A 37 -52.15 -10.85 -18.31
C ARG A 37 -51.32 -9.57 -18.63
N ASN A 38 -50.23 -9.71 -19.37
CA ASN A 38 -49.39 -8.57 -19.81
C ASN A 38 -48.82 -7.72 -18.65
N VAL A 39 -48.40 -8.32 -17.53
CA VAL A 39 -47.54 -7.62 -16.55
C VAL A 39 -46.09 -7.84 -16.97
N ASN A 40 -45.27 -6.79 -16.97
CA ASN A 40 -43.84 -6.93 -17.26
C ASN A 40 -43.13 -7.70 -16.11
N HIS A 41 -42.47 -8.81 -16.42
CA HIS A 41 -41.76 -9.66 -15.45
C HIS A 41 -40.65 -8.92 -14.70
N GLY A 42 -39.96 -7.99 -15.37
CA GLY A 42 -38.98 -7.10 -14.75
C GLY A 42 -39.62 -6.20 -13.69
N THR A 43 -40.84 -5.70 -13.94
CA THR A 43 -41.59 -4.90 -12.95
C THR A 43 -42.04 -5.75 -11.75
N ILE A 44 -42.48 -6.99 -11.97
CA ILE A 44 -42.84 -7.93 -10.89
C ILE A 44 -41.63 -8.15 -9.98
N ARG A 45 -40.47 -8.48 -10.57
CA ARG A 45 -39.22 -8.67 -9.84
C ARG A 45 -38.81 -7.40 -9.09
N ALA A 46 -38.77 -6.26 -9.78
CA ALA A 46 -38.43 -4.96 -9.19
C ALA A 46 -39.28 -4.65 -7.95
N GLN A 47 -40.59 -4.86 -8.02
CA GLN A 47 -41.49 -4.64 -6.89
C GLN A 47 -41.30 -5.65 -5.77
N THR A 48 -41.01 -6.91 -6.10
CA THR A 48 -40.67 -7.94 -5.09
C THR A 48 -39.43 -7.53 -4.30
N ILE A 49 -38.42 -6.97 -4.98
CA ILE A 49 -37.15 -6.52 -4.39
C ILE A 49 -37.34 -5.25 -3.57
N ALA A 50 -38.00 -4.24 -4.12
CA ALA A 50 -38.30 -3.00 -3.43
C ALA A 50 -39.08 -3.27 -2.13
N CYS A 51 -39.96 -4.28 -2.16
CA CYS A 51 -40.78 -4.70 -1.04
C CYS A 51 -40.12 -5.68 -0.06
N SER A 52 -38.92 -6.17 -0.37
CA SER A 52 -38.17 -7.10 0.48
C SER A 52 -37.25 -6.36 1.44
N VAL A 53 -37.44 -6.53 2.74
CA VAL A 53 -36.80 -5.66 3.75
C VAL A 53 -35.29 -5.80 3.86
N ASN A 54 -34.79 -7.02 3.62
CA ASN A 54 -33.39 -7.39 3.73
C ASN A 54 -32.65 -7.40 2.38
N GLN A 55 -33.31 -6.95 1.30
CA GLN A 55 -32.69 -6.83 -0.02
C GLN A 55 -31.88 -5.53 -0.12
N PRO A 56 -30.54 -5.56 -0.22
CA PRO A 56 -29.68 -4.37 -0.20
C PRO A 56 -30.05 -3.33 -1.25
N SER A 57 -30.38 -3.80 -2.45
CA SER A 57 -30.74 -2.95 -3.58
C SER A 57 -32.05 -2.21 -3.40
N ARG A 58 -32.88 -2.57 -2.40
CA ARG A 58 -34.17 -1.92 -2.14
C ARG A 58 -34.03 -0.41 -1.97
N VAL A 59 -32.92 0.06 -1.40
CA VAL A 59 -32.69 1.48 -1.16
C VAL A 59 -32.59 2.30 -2.44
N HIS A 60 -32.35 1.67 -3.60
CA HIS A 60 -32.25 2.35 -4.89
C HIS A 60 -33.58 2.57 -5.60
N TYR A 61 -34.69 2.07 -5.04
CA TYR A 61 -36.02 2.24 -5.60
C TYR A 61 -36.68 3.53 -5.08
N PRO A 62 -37.43 4.29 -5.90
CA PRO A 62 -37.99 5.58 -5.52
C PRO A 62 -38.80 5.59 -4.21
N GLU A 63 -39.58 4.55 -3.95
CA GLU A 63 -40.38 4.36 -2.73
C GLU A 63 -39.54 4.25 -1.44
N ASN A 64 -38.25 3.91 -1.59
CA ASN A 64 -37.30 3.63 -0.52
C ASN A 64 -36.21 4.71 -0.36
N GLN A 65 -36.23 5.74 -1.21
CA GLN A 65 -35.30 6.89 -1.18
C GLN A 65 -35.72 7.92 -0.11
N LYS A 66 -36.00 7.45 1.10
CA LYS A 66 -36.32 8.27 2.27
C LYS A 66 -36.00 7.51 3.54
N GLU A 67 -35.54 8.24 4.55
CA GLU A 67 -35.34 7.68 5.88
C GLU A 67 -36.69 7.26 6.47
N ARG A 68 -36.74 6.01 6.96
CA ARG A 68 -37.95 5.43 7.53
C ARG A 68 -37.65 4.20 8.35
N ASN A 69 -38.43 3.99 9.40
CA ASN A 69 -38.58 2.67 10.02
C ASN A 69 -39.45 1.76 9.13
N SER A 70 -39.85 0.61 9.67
CA SER A 70 -40.68 -0.32 8.92
C SER A 70 -41.97 0.33 8.39
N ASN A 71 -42.29 0.10 7.14
CA ASN A 71 -43.46 0.63 6.44
C ASN A 71 -44.32 -0.51 5.89
N PRO A 72 -45.47 -0.83 6.51
CA PRO A 72 -46.33 -1.94 6.11
C PRO A 72 -46.83 -1.91 4.66
N LYS A 73 -46.75 -0.75 3.98
CA LYS A 73 -47.10 -0.63 2.55
C LYS A 73 -46.02 -1.21 1.63
N TYR A 74 -44.74 -1.06 1.99
CA TYR A 74 -43.58 -1.39 1.16
C TYR A 74 -42.64 -2.39 1.83
N ASP A 75 -42.93 -2.85 3.04
CA ASP A 75 -42.14 -3.85 3.75
C ASP A 75 -42.99 -5.10 3.84
N LEU A 76 -43.13 -5.77 2.69
CA LEU A 76 -44.08 -6.88 2.52
C LEU A 76 -43.38 -8.23 2.63
N PHE A 77 -42.10 -8.30 2.30
CA PHE A 77 -41.39 -9.57 2.16
C PHE A 77 -40.07 -9.60 2.92
N PHE A 78 -39.68 -10.80 3.32
CA PHE A 78 -38.34 -11.13 3.73
C PHE A 78 -37.76 -12.09 2.68
N SER A 79 -36.58 -11.77 2.16
CA SER A 79 -35.90 -12.65 1.22
C SER A 79 -35.21 -13.78 1.99
N VAL A 80 -35.57 -15.02 1.66
CA VAL A 80 -34.97 -16.24 2.25
C VAL A 80 -33.87 -16.82 1.37
N GLY A 81 -33.47 -16.06 0.35
CA GLY A 81 -32.42 -16.40 -0.60
C GLY A 81 -32.86 -17.17 -1.85
N ARG A 82 -31.97 -17.28 -2.85
CA ARG A 82 -32.16 -17.99 -4.14
C ARG A 82 -33.43 -17.58 -4.89
N GLY A 83 -33.72 -16.28 -4.94
CA GLY A 83 -34.91 -15.76 -5.63
C GLY A 83 -36.23 -16.17 -4.94
N LYS A 84 -36.19 -16.44 -3.64
CA LYS A 84 -37.35 -16.83 -2.83
C LYS A 84 -37.62 -15.80 -1.74
N VAL A 85 -38.90 -15.55 -1.50
CA VAL A 85 -39.39 -14.61 -0.50
C VAL A 85 -40.48 -15.24 0.34
N GLU A 86 -40.57 -14.80 1.58
CA GLU A 86 -41.70 -15.07 2.47
C GLU A 86 -42.32 -13.77 2.95
N ILE A 87 -43.54 -13.84 3.49
CA ILE A 87 -44.22 -12.68 4.07
C ILE A 87 -43.38 -12.12 5.22
N PHE A 88 -43.15 -10.80 5.19
CA PHE A 88 -42.42 -10.11 6.24
C PHE A 88 -43.25 -10.06 7.53
N ASP A 89 -42.72 -10.72 8.55
CA ASP A 89 -43.19 -10.65 9.93
C ASP A 89 -42.09 -10.04 10.82
N THR A 90 -42.39 -8.94 11.50
CA THR A 90 -41.43 -8.25 12.39
C THR A 90 -41.05 -9.07 13.63
N VAL A 91 -41.94 -9.95 14.12
CA VAL A 91 -41.66 -10.83 15.26
C VAL A 91 -40.64 -11.89 14.87
N LYS A 92 -40.74 -12.40 13.62
CA LYS A 92 -39.84 -13.43 13.10
C LYS A 92 -38.52 -12.86 12.58
N HIS A 93 -38.57 -11.75 11.85
CA HIS A 93 -37.42 -11.24 11.08
C HIS A 93 -36.74 -10.02 11.71
N GLY A 94 -37.29 -9.50 12.80
CA GLY A 94 -36.81 -8.29 13.47
C GLY A 94 -37.22 -7.00 12.76
N ASN A 95 -36.77 -5.88 13.31
CA ASN A 95 -37.09 -4.55 12.83
C ASN A 95 -36.14 -4.12 11.72
N TRP A 96 -36.71 -3.81 10.56
CA TRP A 96 -35.97 -3.31 9.40
C TRP A 96 -36.33 -1.86 9.11
N GLY A 97 -35.34 -1.10 8.63
CA GLY A 97 -35.50 0.30 8.28
C GLY A 97 -34.52 0.76 7.21
N ILE A 98 -34.59 2.06 6.91
CA ILE A 98 -33.70 2.75 5.98
C ILE A 98 -33.26 4.04 6.68
N VAL A 99 -31.95 4.27 6.74
CA VAL A 99 -31.35 5.49 7.29
C VAL A 99 -30.58 6.25 6.22
N GLU A 100 -30.62 7.57 6.25
CA GLU A 100 -29.75 8.39 5.42
C GLU A 100 -28.43 8.68 6.13
N LYS A 101 -27.30 8.35 5.50
CA LYS A 101 -25.97 8.66 6.04
C LYS A 101 -25.07 9.22 4.96
N LYS A 102 -24.69 10.50 5.12
CA LYS A 102 -23.86 11.25 4.16
C LYS A 102 -24.46 11.29 2.75
N GLY A 103 -25.78 11.52 2.64
CA GLY A 103 -26.48 11.60 1.35
C GLY A 103 -26.72 10.26 0.67
N LYS A 104 -26.59 9.13 1.40
CA LYS A 104 -26.87 7.78 0.89
C LYS A 104 -27.79 7.02 1.83
N PHE A 105 -28.80 6.39 1.26
CA PHE A 105 -29.71 5.52 2.01
C PHE A 105 -29.08 4.15 2.24
N LYS A 106 -29.19 3.65 3.46
CA LYS A 106 -28.68 2.34 3.87
C LYS A 106 -29.75 1.59 4.65
N ILE A 107 -29.76 0.27 4.52
CA ILE A 107 -30.66 -0.58 5.29
C ILE A 107 -30.17 -0.67 6.73
N THR A 108 -31.12 -0.67 7.66
CA THR A 108 -30.89 -0.98 9.05
C THR A 108 -31.65 -2.23 9.48
N HIS A 109 -31.04 -3.00 10.38
CA HIS A 109 -31.67 -4.09 11.12
C HIS A 109 -31.41 -3.86 12.60
N GLU A 110 -32.49 -3.83 13.40
CA GLU A 110 -32.42 -3.50 14.84
C GLU A 110 -31.63 -2.22 15.13
N GLY A 111 -31.81 -1.20 14.28
CA GLY A 111 -31.13 0.09 14.39
C GLY A 111 -29.65 0.10 13.99
N LYS A 112 -29.07 -1.04 13.58
CA LYS A 112 -27.69 -1.14 13.07
C LYS A 112 -27.68 -1.09 11.56
N ILE A 113 -26.72 -0.34 10.99
CA ILE A 113 -26.50 -0.31 9.55
C ILE A 113 -25.91 -1.66 9.14
N ILE A 114 -26.58 -2.35 8.23
CA ILE A 114 -26.08 -3.60 7.63
C ILE A 114 -24.96 -3.24 6.64
N GLY A 115 -23.78 -3.82 6.86
CA GLY A 115 -22.60 -3.63 6.01
C GLY A 115 -22.68 -4.47 4.73
N ILE A 116 -21.97 -4.05 3.67
CA ILE A 116 -21.88 -4.81 2.40
C ILE A 116 -21.33 -6.24 2.64
N SER A 117 -20.53 -6.43 3.70
CA SER A 117 -19.95 -7.72 4.10
C SER A 117 -20.96 -8.76 4.61
N GLU A 118 -22.19 -8.36 4.95
CA GLU A 118 -23.26 -9.25 5.43
C GLU A 118 -24.23 -9.68 4.31
N ILE A 119 -23.92 -9.28 3.06
CA ILE A 119 -24.71 -9.59 1.87
C ILE A 119 -24.19 -10.88 1.24
N ASN A 120 -25.04 -11.90 1.12
CA ASN A 120 -24.70 -13.18 0.51
C ASN A 120 -25.19 -13.33 -0.93
N GLU A 121 -25.98 -12.39 -1.45
CA GLU A 121 -26.65 -12.53 -2.76
C GLU A 121 -26.50 -11.30 -3.64
N PHE A 122 -26.35 -11.56 -4.95
CA PHE A 122 -26.30 -10.54 -5.99
C PHE A 122 -26.91 -11.09 -7.29
N TYR A 123 -27.58 -10.22 -8.04
CA TYR A 123 -28.03 -10.46 -9.40
C TYR A 123 -28.12 -9.12 -10.13
N PHE A 124 -27.97 -9.11 -11.45
CA PHE A 124 -28.15 -7.89 -12.24
C PHE A 124 -29.63 -7.65 -12.54
N ILE A 125 -30.00 -6.37 -12.65
CA ILE A 125 -31.34 -5.90 -13.03
C ILE A 125 -31.28 -5.01 -14.26
N GLU A 126 -32.41 -4.76 -14.90
CA GLU A 126 -32.54 -3.90 -16.09
C GLU A 126 -31.82 -2.56 -15.93
N LYS A 127 -32.02 -1.90 -14.76
CA LYS A 127 -31.39 -0.63 -14.41
C LYS A 127 -29.87 -0.68 -14.47
N ASP A 128 -29.23 -1.80 -14.14
CA ASP A 128 -27.77 -1.92 -14.22
C ASP A 128 -27.28 -1.72 -15.67
N PHE A 129 -28.01 -2.26 -16.65
CA PHE A 129 -27.68 -2.11 -18.07
C PHE A 129 -28.08 -0.75 -18.64
N GLU A 130 -29.16 -0.14 -18.11
CA GLU A 130 -29.58 1.21 -18.50
C GLU A 130 -28.63 2.29 -17.96
N SER A 131 -27.92 2.00 -16.86
CA SER A 131 -26.98 2.90 -16.21
C SER A 131 -25.57 2.89 -16.83
N THR A 132 -25.33 2.25 -17.97
CA THR A 132 -24.04 2.37 -18.70
C THR A 132 -23.98 3.69 -19.49
N THR A 133 -24.09 4.81 -18.78
CA THR A 133 -24.14 6.17 -19.33
C THR A 133 -22.99 7.02 -18.80
N LYS A 134 -22.68 8.13 -19.48
CA LYS A 134 -21.65 9.09 -19.03
C LYS A 134 -22.17 10.09 -17.99
N ASN A 135 -23.31 9.83 -17.34
CA ASN A 135 -23.80 10.69 -16.28
C ASN A 135 -23.21 10.27 -14.92
N LYS A 136 -23.29 11.18 -13.95
CA LYS A 136 -22.73 10.98 -12.62
C LYS A 136 -23.50 9.93 -11.82
N GLU A 137 -24.81 10.06 -11.80
CA GLU A 137 -25.72 9.29 -10.94
C GLU A 137 -25.67 7.80 -11.30
N ASP A 138 -25.70 7.48 -12.59
CA ASP A 138 -25.60 6.11 -13.12
C ASP A 138 -24.22 5.51 -12.88
N SER A 139 -23.15 6.27 -13.11
CA SER A 139 -21.78 5.81 -12.84
C SER A 139 -21.56 5.49 -11.36
N GLN A 140 -22.12 6.32 -10.46
CA GLN A 140 -22.08 6.10 -9.03
C GLN A 140 -22.93 4.90 -8.61
N TYR A 141 -24.13 4.77 -9.18
CA TYR A 141 -25.02 3.63 -8.99
C TYR A 141 -24.34 2.32 -9.40
N LEU A 142 -23.80 2.24 -10.62
CA LEU A 142 -23.08 1.06 -11.10
C LEU A 142 -21.89 0.70 -10.22
N ARG A 143 -21.14 1.69 -9.75
CA ARG A 143 -20.03 1.45 -8.82
C ARG A 143 -20.51 0.81 -7.53
N GLU A 144 -21.62 1.27 -6.94
CA GLU A 144 -22.19 0.68 -5.72
C GLU A 144 -22.68 -0.76 -5.96
N ARG A 145 -23.25 -1.03 -7.14
CA ARG A 145 -23.63 -2.39 -7.56
C ARG A 145 -22.42 -3.31 -7.64
N PHE A 146 -21.33 -2.86 -8.26
CA PHE A 146 -20.10 -3.66 -8.35
C PHE A 146 -19.38 -3.83 -7.01
N GLN A 147 -19.47 -2.86 -6.09
CA GLN A 147 -18.99 -3.05 -4.71
C GLN A 147 -19.80 -4.11 -3.96
N THR A 148 -21.09 -4.23 -4.26
CA THR A 148 -21.93 -5.30 -3.71
C THR A 148 -21.53 -6.65 -4.29
N LEU A 149 -21.35 -6.73 -5.62
CA LEU A 149 -20.85 -7.92 -6.30
C LEU A 149 -19.47 -8.35 -5.75
N GLU A 150 -18.56 -7.40 -5.53
CA GLU A 150 -17.24 -7.62 -4.94
C GLU A 150 -17.35 -8.34 -3.57
N GLY A 151 -18.17 -7.82 -2.67
CA GLY A 151 -18.40 -8.44 -1.35
C GLY A 151 -18.97 -9.87 -1.46
N VAL A 152 -19.96 -10.06 -2.33
CA VAL A 152 -20.59 -11.37 -2.54
C VAL A 152 -19.62 -12.38 -3.15
N LEU A 153 -18.82 -11.98 -4.15
CA LEU A 153 -17.82 -12.85 -4.76
C LEU A 153 -16.76 -13.25 -3.73
N ILE A 154 -16.18 -12.31 -2.99
CA ILE A 154 -15.15 -12.61 -1.97
C ILE A 154 -15.68 -13.57 -0.91
N ASN A 155 -16.91 -13.37 -0.44
CA ASN A 155 -17.54 -14.25 0.55
C ASN A 155 -17.75 -15.68 0.02
N ASN A 156 -18.16 -15.83 -1.24
CA ASN A 156 -18.48 -17.13 -1.85
C ASN A 156 -17.28 -17.85 -2.49
N SER A 157 -16.13 -17.20 -2.59
CA SER A 157 -14.99 -17.70 -3.37
C SER A 157 -13.72 -17.95 -2.57
N LYS A 158 -13.81 -18.10 -1.24
CA LYS A 158 -12.66 -18.28 -0.35
C LYS A 158 -11.63 -19.29 -0.89
N GLN A 159 -12.06 -20.44 -1.42
CA GLN A 159 -11.13 -21.43 -2.00
C GLN A 159 -10.43 -20.99 -3.30
N LEU A 160 -11.12 -20.21 -4.15
CA LEU A 160 -10.57 -19.69 -5.41
C LEU A 160 -9.65 -18.49 -5.20
N PHE A 161 -9.96 -17.69 -4.18
CA PHE A 161 -9.41 -16.38 -3.93
C PHE A 161 -8.96 -16.16 -2.46
N ASP A 162 -8.44 -17.18 -1.79
CA ASP A 162 -7.81 -17.02 -0.47
C ASP A 162 -6.66 -16.00 -0.58
N ASN A 163 -6.64 -15.01 0.34
CA ASN A 163 -5.68 -13.89 0.34
C ASN A 163 -5.68 -12.98 -0.92
N THR A 164 -6.77 -13.00 -1.70
CA THR A 164 -6.87 -12.23 -2.94
C THR A 164 -7.22 -10.77 -2.67
N ASN A 165 -6.57 -9.87 -3.40
CA ASN A 165 -6.91 -8.46 -3.37
C ASN A 165 -7.90 -8.15 -4.50
N SER A 166 -8.79 -7.19 -4.25
CA SER A 166 -9.81 -6.77 -5.20
C SER A 166 -9.93 -5.25 -5.27
N TYR A 167 -10.53 -4.76 -6.34
CA TYR A 167 -10.98 -3.38 -6.43
C TYR A 167 -12.15 -3.21 -7.38
N THR A 168 -13.08 -2.34 -7.01
CA THR A 168 -14.06 -1.80 -7.95
C THR A 168 -13.51 -0.58 -8.69
N GLY A 169 -13.74 -0.50 -10.00
CA GLY A 169 -13.39 0.63 -10.86
C GLY A 169 -13.94 1.97 -10.36
N GLN A 170 -13.22 3.05 -10.67
CA GLN A 170 -13.68 4.39 -10.29
C GLN A 170 -14.78 4.87 -11.22
N ALA A 171 -15.83 5.47 -10.65
CA ALA A 171 -16.94 6.03 -11.42
C ALA A 171 -16.50 7.25 -12.25
N TRP A 172 -15.56 8.04 -11.72
CA TRP A 172 -15.01 9.22 -12.36
C TRP A 172 -13.60 8.96 -12.86
N ASN A 173 -13.34 9.28 -14.12
CA ASN A 173 -12.00 9.25 -14.69
C ASN A 173 -11.36 10.64 -14.60
N GLN A 174 -10.34 10.77 -13.75
CA GLN A 174 -9.64 12.05 -13.56
C GLN A 174 -8.87 12.50 -14.81
N GLY A 175 -8.34 11.58 -15.61
CA GLY A 175 -7.58 11.89 -16.81
C GLY A 175 -8.45 12.48 -17.92
N TYR A 176 -9.63 11.90 -18.14
CA TYR A 176 -10.59 12.40 -19.14
C TYR A 176 -11.54 13.47 -18.62
N LYS A 177 -11.53 13.73 -17.30
CA LYS A 177 -12.50 14.60 -16.62
C LYS A 177 -13.95 14.24 -17.02
N ALA A 178 -14.26 12.95 -16.99
CA ALA A 178 -15.56 12.43 -17.41
C ALA A 178 -15.98 11.24 -16.55
N TRP A 179 -17.30 11.02 -16.46
CA TRP A 179 -17.88 9.82 -15.87
C TRP A 179 -17.83 8.66 -16.86
N ASN A 180 -17.60 7.45 -16.35
CA ASN A 180 -17.46 6.26 -17.16
C ASN A 180 -18.83 5.68 -17.52
N ASP A 181 -19.06 5.42 -18.80
CA ASP A 181 -20.21 4.66 -19.32
C ASP A 181 -20.01 3.13 -19.21
N TYR A 182 -19.13 2.71 -18.31
CA TYR A 182 -18.80 1.33 -18.01
C TYR A 182 -18.38 1.21 -16.54
N GLN A 183 -18.48 -0.01 -16.02
CA GLN A 183 -17.98 -0.36 -14.71
C GLN A 183 -17.28 -1.71 -14.76
N TRP A 184 -16.28 -1.90 -13.91
CA TRP A 184 -15.61 -3.17 -13.78
C TRP A 184 -15.17 -3.43 -12.33
N LEU A 185 -15.00 -4.71 -12.04
CA LEU A 185 -14.43 -5.25 -10.80
C LEU A 185 -13.20 -6.05 -11.21
N GLY A 186 -12.06 -5.79 -10.58
CA GLY A 186 -10.85 -6.58 -10.74
C GLY A 186 -10.48 -7.32 -9.46
N LEU A 187 -10.07 -8.58 -9.60
CA LEU A 187 -9.48 -9.42 -8.55
C LEU A 187 -8.16 -10.00 -9.07
N TRP A 188 -7.17 -10.22 -8.21
CA TRP A 188 -5.92 -10.86 -8.64
C TRP A 188 -5.33 -11.77 -7.57
N ARG A 189 -4.79 -12.91 -8.02
CA ARG A 189 -4.22 -13.95 -7.16
C ARG A 189 -2.73 -13.75 -6.90
N HIS A 190 -1.99 -13.32 -7.93
CA HIS A 190 -0.55 -13.10 -7.88
C HIS A 190 -0.19 -11.67 -8.28
N GLY A 191 0.95 -11.19 -7.78
CA GLY A 191 1.47 -9.86 -8.08
C GLY A 191 0.73 -8.74 -7.37
N THR A 192 0.71 -7.57 -8.00
CA THR A 192 0.12 -6.34 -7.43
C THR A 192 -1.08 -5.88 -8.26
N LYS A 193 -1.80 -4.87 -7.78
CA LYS A 193 -2.90 -4.25 -8.55
C LYS A 193 -2.49 -3.83 -9.96
N ILE A 194 -1.24 -3.40 -10.16
CA ILE A 194 -0.74 -2.93 -11.46
C ILE A 194 -0.02 -4.05 -12.22
N GLU A 195 0.72 -4.90 -11.53
CA GLU A 195 1.50 -6.00 -12.10
C GLU A 195 0.86 -7.34 -11.76
N SER A 196 -0.21 -7.69 -12.48
CA SER A 196 -0.93 -8.96 -12.32
C SER A 196 -1.75 -9.32 -13.56
N ILE A 197 -2.14 -10.60 -13.64
CA ILE A 197 -3.28 -11.04 -14.44
C ILE A 197 -4.53 -10.91 -13.56
N GLN A 198 -5.45 -10.02 -13.94
CA GLN A 198 -6.64 -9.70 -13.17
C GLN A 198 -7.83 -10.53 -13.67
N PHE A 199 -8.53 -11.20 -12.77
CA PHE A 199 -9.90 -11.66 -13.03
C PHE A 199 -10.82 -10.44 -13.04
N GLN A 200 -11.58 -10.25 -14.11
CA GLN A 200 -12.45 -9.09 -14.26
C GLN A 200 -13.90 -9.50 -14.54
N VAL A 201 -14.81 -8.76 -13.91
CA VAL A 201 -16.21 -8.64 -14.35
C VAL A 201 -16.36 -7.21 -14.87
N SER A 202 -16.94 -7.03 -16.05
CA SER A 202 -17.10 -5.72 -16.69
C SER A 202 -18.47 -5.59 -17.33
N LEU A 203 -19.04 -4.39 -17.27
CA LEU A 203 -20.29 -4.03 -17.92
C LEU A 203 -20.11 -2.68 -18.60
N GLY A 204 -20.46 -2.60 -19.88
CA GLY A 204 -20.35 -1.37 -20.68
C GLY A 204 -21.52 -1.18 -21.63
N LYS A 205 -21.40 -0.18 -22.51
CA LYS A 205 -22.46 0.28 -23.44
C LYS A 205 -23.08 -0.77 -24.34
N GLU A 206 -22.34 -1.82 -24.68
CA GLU A 206 -22.85 -2.93 -25.50
C GLU A 206 -23.84 -3.82 -24.71
N GLN A 207 -24.12 -3.49 -23.44
CA GLN A 207 -25.04 -4.21 -22.55
C GLN A 207 -24.71 -5.71 -22.45
N GLU A 208 -23.42 -6.02 -22.49
CA GLU A 208 -22.86 -7.35 -22.30
C GLU A 208 -21.99 -7.36 -21.03
N LEU A 209 -22.06 -8.46 -20.30
CA LEU A 209 -21.23 -8.73 -19.14
C LEU A 209 -19.99 -9.48 -19.63
N GLY A 210 -18.83 -8.83 -19.60
CA GLY A 210 -17.54 -9.45 -19.87
C GLY A 210 -16.96 -10.04 -18.59
N ILE A 211 -16.74 -11.36 -18.57
CA ILE A 211 -16.20 -12.09 -17.42
C ILE A 211 -14.95 -12.84 -17.89
N GLY A 212 -13.79 -12.55 -17.33
CA GLY A 212 -12.55 -13.13 -17.84
C GLY A 212 -11.30 -12.81 -17.05
N ILE A 213 -10.15 -13.04 -17.67
CA ILE A 213 -8.85 -12.56 -17.20
C ILE A 213 -8.33 -11.44 -18.11
N TRP A 214 -7.61 -10.50 -17.52
CA TRP A 214 -7.11 -9.30 -18.18
C TRP A 214 -5.69 -8.98 -17.71
N LEU A 215 -4.78 -8.80 -18.68
CA LEU A 215 -3.47 -8.22 -18.51
C LEU A 215 -3.57 -6.74 -18.89
N ASP A 216 -3.41 -5.84 -17.92
CA ASP A 216 -3.47 -4.40 -18.16
C ASP A 216 -2.24 -3.91 -18.93
N GLY A 217 -2.40 -2.91 -19.79
CA GLY A 217 -1.29 -2.33 -20.55
C GLY A 217 -0.23 -1.67 -19.66
N GLY A 218 -0.57 -1.33 -18.42
CA GLY A 218 0.36 -0.87 -17.38
C GLY A 218 1.23 -1.95 -16.75
N ALA A 219 0.90 -3.24 -16.93
CA ALA A 219 1.57 -4.38 -16.32
C ALA A 219 2.81 -4.82 -17.13
N ASP A 220 3.83 -3.96 -17.20
CA ASP A 220 4.96 -4.14 -18.09
C ASP A 220 5.83 -5.37 -17.75
N ASN A 221 5.99 -5.71 -16.46
CA ASN A 221 6.75 -6.90 -16.06
C ASN A 221 5.96 -8.18 -16.29
N THR A 222 4.68 -8.16 -15.92
CA THR A 222 3.76 -9.29 -16.09
C THR A 222 3.61 -9.64 -17.56
N ARG A 223 3.49 -8.64 -18.44
CA ARG A 223 3.44 -8.85 -19.90
C ARG A 223 4.70 -9.52 -20.43
N LYS A 224 5.88 -9.05 -20.03
CA LYS A 224 7.16 -9.65 -20.45
C LYS A 224 7.27 -11.09 -19.97
N HIS A 225 6.86 -11.35 -18.72
CA HIS A 225 6.84 -12.71 -18.18
C HIS A 225 5.89 -13.63 -18.96
N ALA A 226 4.64 -13.18 -19.19
CA ALA A 226 3.65 -13.91 -19.96
C ALA A 226 4.15 -14.22 -21.38
N LEU A 227 4.75 -13.23 -22.06
CA LEU A 227 5.35 -13.41 -23.39
C LEU A 227 6.43 -14.52 -23.39
N GLU A 228 7.38 -14.45 -22.46
CA GLU A 228 8.44 -15.44 -22.36
C GLU A 228 7.90 -16.83 -21.97
N LYS A 229 6.89 -16.90 -21.11
CA LYS A 229 6.22 -18.15 -20.73
C LYS A 229 5.54 -18.80 -21.92
N ILE A 230 4.75 -18.04 -22.67
CA ILE A 230 4.06 -18.52 -23.87
C ILE A 230 5.08 -18.99 -24.92
N LYS A 231 6.15 -18.22 -25.17
CA LYS A 231 7.20 -18.61 -26.13
C LYS A 231 7.90 -19.91 -25.75
N ASN A 232 8.31 -20.02 -24.49
CA ASN A 232 9.12 -21.15 -24.03
C ASN A 232 8.29 -22.42 -23.76
N ASN A 233 6.97 -22.30 -23.57
CA ASN A 233 6.09 -23.40 -23.19
C ASN A 233 4.80 -23.39 -24.04
N LYS A 234 4.93 -23.23 -25.36
CA LYS A 234 3.81 -23.11 -26.30
C LYS A 234 2.79 -24.24 -26.19
N GLU A 235 3.26 -25.49 -26.17
CA GLU A 235 2.38 -26.67 -26.12
C GLU A 235 1.60 -26.74 -24.80
N GLU A 236 2.25 -26.42 -23.68
CA GLU A 236 1.58 -26.34 -22.37
C GLU A 236 0.51 -25.25 -22.37
N PHE A 237 0.83 -24.06 -22.89
CA PHE A 237 -0.14 -22.98 -22.99
C PHE A 237 -1.34 -23.37 -23.86
N LEU A 238 -1.12 -23.91 -25.05
CA LEU A 238 -2.21 -24.35 -25.94
C LEU A 238 -3.07 -25.45 -25.30
N LYS A 239 -2.47 -26.38 -24.57
CA LYS A 239 -3.21 -27.42 -23.83
C LYS A 239 -4.11 -26.82 -22.75
N LEU A 240 -3.62 -25.83 -21.99
CA LEU A 240 -4.46 -25.12 -21.01
C LEU A 240 -5.62 -24.38 -21.68
N ILE A 241 -5.44 -23.94 -22.92
CA ILE A 241 -6.50 -23.32 -23.71
C ILE A 241 -7.53 -24.35 -24.22
N GLU A 242 -7.11 -25.54 -24.64
CA GLU A 242 -8.00 -26.62 -25.09
C GLU A 242 -8.99 -27.07 -24.01
N ASP A 243 -8.61 -26.98 -22.74
CA ASP A 243 -9.47 -27.31 -21.60
C ASP A 243 -10.55 -26.24 -21.33
N ILE A 244 -10.48 -25.07 -21.98
CA ILE A 244 -11.47 -23.99 -21.83
C ILE A 244 -12.56 -24.12 -22.89
N PRO A 245 -13.86 -23.99 -22.54
CA PRO A 245 -14.95 -24.06 -23.51
C PRO A 245 -14.81 -23.08 -24.69
N ASN A 246 -15.31 -23.46 -25.87
CA ASN A 246 -15.29 -22.60 -27.08
C ASN A 246 -16.15 -21.32 -26.99
N SER A 247 -16.86 -21.10 -25.89
CA SER A 247 -17.64 -19.87 -25.64
C SER A 247 -16.77 -18.64 -25.31
N TYR A 248 -15.45 -18.82 -25.15
CA TYR A 248 -14.53 -17.76 -24.78
C TYR A 248 -13.92 -17.11 -26.02
N ASP A 249 -13.67 -15.82 -25.89
CA ASP A 249 -12.94 -15.02 -26.86
C ASP A 249 -11.57 -14.67 -26.27
N ILE A 250 -10.58 -14.54 -27.15
CA ILE A 250 -9.26 -14.00 -26.85
C ILE A 250 -9.12 -12.66 -27.54
N GLY A 251 -8.53 -11.68 -26.86
CA GLY A 251 -8.31 -10.37 -27.45
C GLY A 251 -7.02 -9.70 -27.05
N ILE A 252 -6.56 -8.85 -27.97
CA ILE A 252 -5.35 -8.04 -27.86
C ILE A 252 -5.76 -6.61 -28.14
N LYS A 253 -5.49 -5.72 -27.18
CA LYS A 253 -5.72 -4.28 -27.34
C LYS A 253 -4.40 -3.56 -27.42
N LYS A 254 -4.16 -2.95 -28.57
CA LYS A 254 -2.91 -2.27 -28.89
C LYS A 254 -2.84 -0.91 -28.19
N ARG A 255 -1.63 -0.34 -28.18
CA ARG A 255 -1.38 0.99 -27.60
C ARG A 255 -2.23 2.11 -28.20
N ASP A 256 -2.53 2.03 -29.50
CA ASP A 256 -3.40 2.97 -30.22
C ASP A 256 -4.90 2.75 -29.95
N LYS A 257 -5.24 1.82 -29.04
CA LYS A 257 -6.59 1.42 -28.64
C LYS A 257 -7.37 0.62 -29.67
N THR A 258 -6.76 0.23 -30.79
CA THR A 258 -7.33 -0.80 -31.67
C THR A 258 -7.34 -2.14 -30.95
N THR A 259 -8.37 -2.95 -31.19
CA THR A 259 -8.56 -4.25 -30.52
C THR A 259 -8.78 -5.33 -31.56
N ILE A 260 -8.03 -6.43 -31.44
CA ILE A 260 -8.23 -7.66 -32.19
C ILE A 260 -8.93 -8.63 -31.26
N VAL A 261 -10.05 -9.22 -31.68
CA VAL A 261 -10.79 -10.23 -30.92
C VAL A 261 -11.07 -11.42 -31.83
N LYS A 262 -10.74 -12.62 -31.36
CA LYS A 262 -11.00 -13.89 -32.04
C LYS A 262 -11.62 -14.90 -31.09
N LYS A 263 -12.13 -16.01 -31.62
CA LYS A 263 -12.51 -17.14 -30.75
C LYS A 263 -11.26 -17.70 -30.11
N LEU A 264 -11.37 -18.14 -28.86
CA LEU A 264 -10.23 -18.68 -28.14
C LEU A 264 -9.64 -19.91 -28.86
N SER A 265 -10.49 -20.70 -29.52
CA SER A 265 -10.09 -21.84 -30.36
C SER A 265 -9.21 -21.46 -31.56
N ASP A 266 -9.24 -20.20 -32.00
CA ASP A 266 -8.44 -19.74 -33.14
C ASP A 266 -6.96 -19.60 -32.77
N LEU A 267 -6.59 -19.79 -31.51
CA LEU A 267 -5.19 -19.73 -31.06
C LEU A 267 -4.31 -20.85 -31.62
N HIS A 268 -4.91 -21.92 -32.15
CA HIS A 268 -4.20 -22.98 -32.89
C HIS A 268 -3.76 -22.52 -34.29
N ASP A 269 -4.34 -21.45 -34.82
CA ASP A 269 -3.89 -20.85 -36.07
C ASP A 269 -2.50 -20.23 -35.88
N VAL A 270 -1.54 -20.69 -36.67
CA VAL A 270 -0.13 -20.30 -36.52
C VAL A 270 0.04 -18.79 -36.74
N GLU A 271 -0.64 -18.22 -37.73
CA GLU A 271 -0.54 -16.80 -38.05
C GLU A 271 -1.08 -15.93 -36.91
N PHE A 272 -2.23 -16.31 -36.35
CA PHE A 272 -2.80 -15.61 -35.20
C PHE A 272 -1.95 -15.79 -33.93
N PHE A 273 -1.39 -16.98 -33.68
CA PHE A 273 -0.50 -17.19 -32.54
C PHE A 273 0.74 -16.29 -32.63
N GLU A 274 1.38 -16.19 -33.79
CA GLU A 274 2.52 -15.29 -34.00
C GLU A 274 2.11 -13.82 -33.82
N THR A 275 0.90 -13.44 -34.21
CA THR A 275 0.34 -12.10 -33.94
C THR A 275 0.24 -11.82 -32.44
N VAL A 276 -0.19 -12.81 -31.63
CA VAL A 276 -0.24 -12.68 -30.16
C VAL A 276 1.16 -12.43 -29.60
N ILE A 277 2.15 -13.20 -30.04
CA ILE A 277 3.56 -13.04 -29.62
C ILE A 277 4.10 -11.67 -30.00
N GLU A 278 3.87 -11.24 -31.24
CA GLU A 278 4.33 -9.95 -31.75
C GLU A 278 3.73 -8.79 -30.93
N GLU A 279 2.41 -8.80 -30.72
CA GLU A 279 1.75 -7.71 -30.01
C GLU A 279 2.07 -7.68 -28.52
N LEU A 280 2.23 -8.83 -27.84
CA LEU A 280 2.67 -8.88 -26.45
C LEU A 280 4.12 -8.36 -26.25
N SER A 281 4.95 -8.40 -27.30
CA SER A 281 6.29 -7.78 -27.27
C SER A 281 6.25 -6.25 -27.20
N LYS A 282 5.14 -5.63 -27.64
CA LYS A 282 4.97 -4.17 -27.70
C LYS A 282 4.53 -3.63 -26.34
N ASN A 283 4.98 -2.40 -26.03
CA ASN A 283 4.58 -1.74 -24.79
C ASN A 283 3.12 -1.30 -24.79
N LYS A 284 2.52 -1.29 -23.59
CA LYS A 284 1.12 -0.90 -23.39
C LYS A 284 0.08 -1.76 -24.11
N THR A 285 0.45 -2.95 -24.56
CA THR A 285 -0.50 -3.95 -25.05
C THR A 285 -1.28 -4.55 -23.88
N GLU A 286 -2.61 -4.53 -23.99
CA GLU A 286 -3.53 -5.25 -23.10
C GLU A 286 -3.88 -6.60 -23.74
N PHE A 287 -4.07 -7.64 -22.93
CA PHE A 287 -4.42 -8.99 -23.38
C PHE A 287 -5.51 -9.55 -22.50
N PHE A 288 -6.49 -10.26 -23.07
CA PHE A 288 -7.58 -10.83 -22.29
C PHE A 288 -8.11 -12.13 -22.88
N ILE A 289 -8.65 -12.96 -22.00
CA ILE A 289 -9.48 -14.12 -22.33
C ILE A 289 -10.77 -13.96 -21.55
N GLN A 290 -11.91 -13.87 -22.24
CA GLN A 290 -13.18 -13.58 -21.59
C GLN A 290 -14.34 -14.32 -22.24
N ARG A 291 -15.40 -14.51 -21.47
CA ARG A 291 -16.72 -14.88 -21.96
C ARG A 291 -17.64 -13.67 -21.84
N LYS A 292 -18.43 -13.44 -22.89
CA LYS A 292 -19.45 -12.38 -22.93
C LYS A 292 -20.83 -12.99 -22.77
N ILE A 293 -21.64 -12.42 -21.88
CA ILE A 293 -23.02 -12.82 -21.65
C ILE A 293 -23.92 -11.60 -21.87
N PHE A 294 -24.93 -11.73 -22.74
CA PHE A 294 -25.81 -10.62 -23.09
C PHE A 294 -26.86 -10.37 -22.00
N LYS A 295 -27.27 -9.11 -21.85
CA LYS A 295 -28.28 -8.62 -20.88
C LYS A 295 -29.42 -9.59 -20.56
N ASN A 296 -30.15 -10.07 -21.58
CA ASN A 296 -31.32 -10.93 -21.37
C ASN A 296 -30.96 -12.24 -20.67
N GLU A 297 -29.80 -12.81 -20.99
CA GLU A 297 -29.31 -14.03 -20.34
C GLU A 297 -28.81 -13.73 -18.92
N VAL A 298 -28.06 -12.64 -18.73
CA VAL A 298 -27.59 -12.20 -17.41
C VAL A 298 -28.76 -11.99 -16.43
N ILE A 299 -29.84 -11.35 -16.87
CA ILE A 299 -31.04 -11.12 -16.04
C ILE A 299 -31.73 -12.44 -15.69
N ASN A 300 -31.74 -13.41 -16.61
CA ASN A 300 -32.35 -14.72 -16.40
C ASN A 300 -31.56 -15.63 -15.44
N PHE A 301 -30.26 -15.38 -15.24
CA PHE A 301 -29.48 -16.11 -14.23
C PHE A 301 -29.94 -15.81 -12.80
N GLU A 302 -30.56 -14.65 -12.55
CA GLU A 302 -30.92 -14.21 -11.20
C GLU A 302 -29.71 -14.36 -10.25
N THR A 303 -29.88 -14.93 -9.05
CA THR A 303 -28.77 -15.10 -8.10
C THR A 303 -27.70 -16.10 -8.56
N LYS A 304 -28.01 -16.97 -9.53
CA LYS A 304 -27.05 -17.94 -10.08
C LYS A 304 -25.96 -17.28 -10.89
N ILE A 305 -26.06 -15.98 -11.19
CA ILE A 305 -25.00 -15.25 -11.89
C ILE A 305 -23.69 -15.27 -11.10
N VAL A 306 -23.76 -15.32 -9.77
CA VAL A 306 -22.56 -15.42 -8.92
C VAL A 306 -21.87 -16.76 -9.17
N ASP A 307 -22.62 -17.87 -9.17
CA ASP A 307 -22.09 -19.20 -9.46
C ASP A 307 -21.52 -19.27 -10.88
N GLU A 308 -22.18 -18.64 -11.85
CA GLU A 308 -21.71 -18.56 -13.24
C GLU A 308 -20.39 -17.79 -13.36
N ILE A 309 -20.27 -16.63 -12.71
CA ILE A 309 -19.02 -15.84 -12.65
C ILE A 309 -17.89 -16.68 -12.05
N LEU A 310 -18.15 -17.35 -10.93
CA LEU A 310 -17.15 -18.19 -10.24
C LEU A 310 -16.75 -19.40 -11.07
N SER A 311 -17.69 -20.01 -11.79
CA SER A 311 -17.42 -21.10 -12.73
C SER A 311 -16.49 -20.64 -13.86
N ILE A 312 -16.77 -19.46 -14.45
CA ILE A 312 -15.92 -18.88 -15.50
C ILE A 312 -14.51 -18.60 -14.95
N PHE A 313 -14.41 -17.98 -13.76
CA PHE A 313 -13.12 -17.73 -13.14
C PHE A 313 -12.34 -19.01 -12.82
N ASN A 314 -13.02 -20.05 -12.33
CA ASN A 314 -12.40 -21.34 -12.04
C ASN A 314 -11.79 -21.98 -13.30
N ASN A 315 -12.46 -21.89 -14.45
CA ASN A 315 -11.92 -22.38 -15.72
C ASN A 315 -10.69 -21.60 -16.20
N LEU A 316 -10.55 -20.33 -15.80
CA LEU A 316 -9.44 -19.47 -16.18
C LEU A 316 -8.28 -19.48 -15.18
N VAL A 317 -8.43 -20.11 -14.02
CA VAL A 317 -7.37 -20.21 -13.00
C VAL A 317 -6.07 -20.80 -13.55
N PRO A 318 -6.08 -21.95 -14.26
CA PRO A 318 -4.83 -22.55 -14.74
C PRO A 318 -4.07 -21.64 -15.70
N VAL A 319 -4.77 -20.99 -16.63
CA VAL A 319 -4.18 -20.05 -17.59
C VAL A 319 -3.67 -18.79 -16.88
N SER A 320 -4.45 -18.26 -15.94
CA SER A 320 -4.03 -17.12 -15.12
C SER A 320 -2.74 -17.41 -14.35
N ASP A 321 -2.65 -18.58 -13.71
CA ASP A 321 -1.46 -19.01 -12.95
C ASP A 321 -0.24 -19.25 -13.85
N PHE A 322 -0.46 -19.72 -15.09
CA PHE A 322 0.60 -19.89 -16.09
C PHE A 322 1.16 -18.54 -16.57
N LEU A 323 0.29 -17.55 -16.79
CA LEU A 323 0.65 -16.22 -17.30
C LEU A 323 1.17 -15.28 -16.20
N SER A 324 0.82 -15.54 -14.95
CA SER A 324 1.18 -14.66 -13.83
C SER A 324 2.62 -14.84 -13.39
N ILE A 325 3.25 -13.72 -12.99
CA ILE A 325 4.40 -13.79 -12.10
C ILE A 325 3.87 -14.28 -10.77
N LYS A 326 4.04 -15.58 -10.48
CA LYS A 326 3.75 -16.11 -9.16
C LYS A 326 4.51 -15.27 -8.16
N ASN A 327 3.83 -14.81 -7.12
CA ASN A 327 4.54 -14.33 -5.94
C ASN A 327 5.52 -15.47 -5.61
N GLN A 328 6.81 -15.16 -5.43
CA GLN A 328 7.68 -16.12 -4.73
C GLN A 328 6.87 -16.60 -3.53
N GLU A 329 6.79 -17.91 -3.28
CA GLU A 329 6.18 -18.42 -2.04
C GLU A 329 6.77 -17.57 -0.92
N ASN A 330 5.97 -16.61 -0.46
CA ASN A 330 6.45 -15.63 0.48
C ASN A 330 6.24 -16.38 1.79
N THR A 331 7.23 -17.19 2.13
CA THR A 331 7.31 -17.89 3.41
C THR A 331 7.32 -16.89 4.56
N GLU A 332 7.54 -15.60 4.27
CA GLU A 332 7.44 -14.50 5.21
C GLU A 332 5.99 -14.23 5.62
N SER A 333 5.76 -14.22 6.93
CA SER A 333 4.45 -13.90 7.50
C SER A 333 3.93 -12.49 7.16
N PRO A 334 2.62 -12.23 7.31
CA PRO A 334 2.04 -10.91 7.08
C PRO A 334 2.73 -9.77 7.85
N LEU A 335 3.14 -10.01 9.10
CA LEU A 335 3.85 -9.03 9.91
C LEU A 335 5.28 -8.80 9.39
N LEU A 336 6.01 -9.87 9.05
CA LEU A 336 7.35 -9.72 8.48
C LEU A 336 7.32 -8.93 7.17
N GLN A 337 6.35 -9.20 6.29
CA GLN A 337 6.15 -8.43 5.06
C GLN A 337 5.88 -6.95 5.33
N PHE A 338 5.05 -6.65 6.33
CA PHE A 338 4.77 -5.27 6.73
C PHE A 338 6.01 -4.55 7.24
N VAL A 339 6.81 -5.21 8.09
CA VAL A 339 8.04 -4.66 8.66
C VAL A 339 9.14 -4.48 7.59
N ASN A 340 9.10 -5.28 6.51
CA ASN A 340 10.07 -5.24 5.40
C ASN A 340 9.81 -4.15 4.34
N GLY A 341 8.97 -3.15 4.63
CA GLY A 341 8.75 -2.01 3.73
C GLY A 341 7.36 -1.39 3.73
N GLY A 342 6.45 -1.91 4.55
CA GLY A 342 5.07 -1.45 4.72
C GLY A 342 4.88 -0.33 5.73
N TRP A 343 5.95 0.24 6.31
CA TRP A 343 5.86 1.37 7.23
C TRP A 343 5.08 2.54 6.61
N THR A 344 4.02 2.99 7.28
CA THR A 344 3.13 4.05 6.78
C THR A 344 3.29 5.36 7.53
N THR A 345 3.97 5.36 8.68
CA THR A 345 4.22 6.57 9.47
C THR A 345 5.64 7.09 9.26
N PHE A 346 5.79 8.42 9.22
CA PHE A 346 7.09 9.09 9.11
C PHE A 346 7.83 9.20 10.47
N THR A 347 7.62 8.23 11.36
CA THR A 347 8.04 8.26 12.77
C THR A 347 8.40 6.87 13.27
N ASN A 348 9.02 6.77 14.45
CA ASN A 348 9.43 5.50 15.07
C ASN A 348 8.32 4.75 15.82
N TYR A 349 7.07 5.20 15.81
CA TYR A 349 6.01 4.63 16.64
C TYR A 349 5.68 3.17 16.31
N GLN A 350 5.49 2.86 15.02
CA GLN A 350 5.15 1.52 14.57
C GLN A 350 6.22 0.48 14.95
N PRO A 351 7.53 0.69 14.67
CA PRO A 351 8.54 -0.27 15.06
C PRO A 351 8.70 -0.38 16.58
N ILE A 352 8.52 0.70 17.36
CA ILE A 352 8.56 0.63 18.84
C ILE A 352 7.45 -0.27 19.36
N ILE A 353 6.21 -0.10 18.89
CA ILE A 353 5.06 -0.90 19.35
C ILE A 353 5.28 -2.38 19.04
N ILE A 354 5.69 -2.71 17.82
CA ILE A 354 5.92 -4.11 17.40
C ILE A 354 7.07 -4.71 18.22
N LYS A 355 8.19 -4.00 18.37
CA LYS A 355 9.34 -4.45 19.17
C LYS A 355 8.91 -4.75 20.62
N GLU A 356 8.22 -3.83 21.29
CA GLU A 356 7.79 -4.03 22.68
C GLU A 356 6.88 -5.25 22.86
N LEU A 357 5.96 -5.50 21.91
CA LEU A 357 5.07 -6.65 21.96
C LEU A 357 5.84 -7.96 21.74
N LEU A 358 6.77 -8.00 20.79
CA LEU A 358 7.58 -9.19 20.53
C LEU A 358 8.55 -9.49 21.68
N GLU A 359 9.20 -8.48 22.24
CA GLU A 359 10.10 -8.61 23.40
C GLU A 359 9.36 -8.99 24.68
N SER A 360 8.04 -8.76 24.77
CA SER A 360 7.25 -9.26 25.90
C SER A 360 7.11 -10.79 25.91
N GLY A 361 7.36 -11.45 24.77
CA GLY A 361 7.42 -12.89 24.68
C GLY A 361 6.07 -13.61 24.79
N SER A 362 6.11 -14.90 24.48
CA SER A 362 4.95 -15.80 24.51
C SER A 362 4.36 -15.96 25.92
N GLU A 363 5.19 -15.88 26.95
CA GLU A 363 4.82 -15.95 28.36
C GLU A 363 3.88 -14.82 28.79
N ASN A 364 3.96 -13.66 28.13
CA ASN A 364 3.05 -12.54 28.32
C ASN A 364 2.02 -12.43 27.18
N ASN A 365 1.84 -13.48 26.37
CA ASN A 365 0.97 -13.50 25.19
C ASN A 365 1.23 -12.34 24.22
N TYR A 366 2.50 -11.95 24.05
CA TYR A 366 2.90 -10.82 23.20
C TYR A 366 2.09 -9.56 23.50
N SER A 367 1.94 -9.26 24.80
CA SER A 367 1.06 -8.20 25.28
C SER A 367 1.77 -7.24 26.23
N VAL A 368 1.39 -5.96 26.11
CA VAL A 368 2.02 -4.87 26.85
C VAL A 368 0.96 -3.85 27.27
N PRO A 369 0.98 -3.35 28.53
CA PRO A 369 0.11 -2.24 28.94
C PRO A 369 0.37 -0.98 28.09
N ILE A 370 -0.68 -0.27 27.69
CA ILE A 370 -0.55 0.97 26.89
C ILE A 370 0.41 1.96 27.54
N LYS A 371 0.41 2.05 28.87
CA LYS A 371 1.31 2.93 29.61
C LYS A 371 2.79 2.62 29.36
N LYS A 372 3.18 1.35 29.26
CA LYS A 372 4.58 0.97 28.98
C LYS A 372 4.99 1.39 27.57
N ILE A 373 4.08 1.27 26.59
CA ILE A 373 4.29 1.76 25.22
C ILE A 373 4.38 3.30 25.22
N ASP A 374 3.49 3.99 25.94
CA ASP A 374 3.50 5.44 26.11
C ASP A 374 4.86 5.91 26.64
N ASP A 375 5.34 5.29 27.73
CA ASP A 375 6.62 5.62 28.37
C ASP A 375 7.81 5.38 27.41
N LYS A 376 7.80 4.27 26.65
CA LYS A 376 8.88 3.98 25.68
C LYS A 376 8.88 4.94 24.49
N ILE A 377 7.70 5.29 23.97
CA ILE A 377 7.58 6.26 22.88
C ILE A 377 8.09 7.63 23.34
N GLU A 378 7.75 8.06 24.57
CA GLU A 378 8.26 9.30 25.15
C GLU A 378 9.79 9.27 25.31
N LEU A 379 10.32 8.15 25.82
CA LEU A 379 11.76 7.95 26.03
C LEU A 379 12.56 8.15 24.72
N LEU A 380 12.06 7.58 23.62
CA LEU A 380 12.74 7.61 22.31
C LEU A 380 12.35 8.80 21.42
N ASN A 381 11.45 9.67 21.88
CA ASN A 381 11.09 10.93 21.20
C ASN A 381 11.48 12.18 22.01
N PHE A 382 12.04 12.00 23.21
CA PHE A 382 12.62 13.04 24.07
C PHE A 382 11.69 14.23 24.35
N ARG A 383 10.36 14.01 24.33
CA ARG A 383 9.33 15.04 24.52
C ARG A 383 9.57 16.34 23.72
N ARG A 384 10.12 16.19 22.50
CA ARG A 384 10.35 17.33 21.58
C ARG A 384 9.05 18.07 21.26
N ASP A 385 9.13 19.35 20.95
CA ASP A 385 7.95 20.21 20.70
C ASP A 385 7.05 19.72 19.55
N THR A 386 7.62 18.96 18.61
CA THR A 386 6.88 18.35 17.48
C THR A 386 6.22 17.01 17.83
N PHE A 387 6.45 16.48 19.04
CA PHE A 387 5.91 15.22 19.52
C PHE A 387 4.73 15.45 20.47
N ASN A 388 3.60 14.80 20.17
CA ASN A 388 2.45 14.73 21.05
C ASN A 388 2.01 13.27 21.14
N ILE A 389 1.83 12.77 22.35
CA ILE A 389 1.46 11.39 22.61
C ILE A 389 0.10 11.01 21.99
N ALA A 390 -0.83 11.97 21.88
CA ALA A 390 -2.10 11.77 21.18
C ALA A 390 -1.91 11.55 19.67
N SER A 391 -0.85 12.13 19.08
CA SER A 391 -0.55 12.01 17.66
C SER A 391 -0.06 10.61 17.27
N TYR A 392 0.62 9.88 18.16
CA TYR A 392 1.01 8.51 17.85
C TYR A 392 -0.21 7.56 17.89
N LYS A 393 -1.09 7.69 18.88
CA LYS A 393 -2.30 6.83 19.00
C LYS A 393 -3.21 6.95 17.77
N THR A 394 -3.29 8.15 17.21
CA THR A 394 -4.10 8.45 16.01
C THR A 394 -3.44 8.04 14.69
N SER A 395 -2.11 7.90 14.63
CA SER A 395 -1.37 7.54 13.41
C SER A 395 -0.93 6.07 13.36
N ALA A 396 -0.43 5.53 14.47
CA ALA A 396 0.13 4.18 14.52
C ALA A 396 -0.96 3.09 14.61
N TYR A 397 -1.96 3.25 15.48
CA TYR A 397 -2.97 2.19 15.68
C TYR A 397 -3.80 1.87 14.45
N PRO A 398 -4.32 2.84 13.66
CA PRO A 398 -5.05 2.52 12.44
C PRO A 398 -4.19 1.78 11.41
N ALA A 399 -2.89 2.03 11.39
CA ALA A 399 -1.97 1.36 10.48
C ALA A 399 -1.56 -0.04 10.96
N LEU A 400 -1.71 -0.33 12.24
CA LEU A 400 -1.40 -1.62 12.87
C LEU A 400 -2.66 -2.44 13.19
N ASP A 401 -3.86 -2.00 12.80
CA ASP A 401 -5.14 -2.61 13.18
C ASP A 401 -5.29 -4.08 12.79
N LYS A 402 -4.61 -4.48 11.72
CA LYS A 402 -4.49 -5.87 11.24
C LYS A 402 -3.63 -6.75 12.14
N PHE A 403 -2.65 -6.17 12.84
CA PHE A 403 -1.65 -6.91 13.62
C PHE A 403 -1.86 -6.77 15.13
N VAL A 404 -2.49 -5.68 15.56
CA VAL A 404 -2.51 -5.28 16.96
C VAL A 404 -3.95 -5.08 17.43
N LYS A 405 -4.28 -5.61 18.61
CA LYS A 405 -5.59 -5.45 19.27
C LYS A 405 -5.43 -4.73 20.60
N ASN A 406 -6.43 -3.93 20.97
CA ASN A 406 -6.51 -3.24 22.25
C ASN A 406 -7.69 -3.78 23.06
N LYS A 407 -7.43 -4.20 24.29
CA LYS A 407 -8.46 -4.62 25.25
C LYS A 407 -8.05 -4.22 26.66
N ASN A 408 -8.90 -3.47 27.36
CA ASN A 408 -8.72 -3.06 28.76
C ASN A 408 -7.34 -2.41 29.04
N ASP A 409 -6.95 -1.44 28.23
CA ASP A 409 -5.65 -0.74 28.34
C ASP A 409 -4.40 -1.63 28.16
N VAL A 410 -4.58 -2.82 27.58
CA VAL A 410 -3.52 -3.73 27.17
C VAL A 410 -3.57 -3.92 25.67
N ILE A 411 -2.39 -3.92 25.06
CA ILE A 411 -2.19 -4.13 23.64
C ILE A 411 -1.65 -5.54 23.42
N PHE A 412 -2.16 -6.23 22.40
CA PHE A 412 -1.81 -7.60 22.03
C PHE A 412 -1.39 -7.65 20.57
N LEU A 413 -0.34 -8.42 20.27
CA LEU A 413 -0.01 -8.80 18.91
C LEU A 413 -0.83 -10.03 18.48
N ASP A 414 -1.39 -10.01 17.28
CA ASP A 414 -2.10 -11.15 16.70
C ASP A 414 -1.09 -12.26 16.36
N THR A 415 -1.15 -13.36 17.10
CA THR A 415 -0.23 -14.49 16.94
C THR A 415 -0.38 -15.21 15.61
N ASN A 416 -1.44 -14.96 14.84
CA ASN A 416 -1.58 -15.50 13.48
C ASN A 416 -0.87 -14.64 12.42
N SER A 417 -0.27 -13.52 12.82
CA SER A 417 0.36 -12.58 11.90
C SER A 417 1.86 -12.82 11.70
N PHE A 418 2.50 -13.68 12.48
CA PHE A 418 3.94 -13.97 12.43
C PHE A 418 4.27 -15.41 12.85
N GLU A 419 5.42 -15.90 12.42
CA GLU A 419 5.98 -17.18 12.87
C GLU A 419 7.07 -16.97 13.93
N ASN A 420 7.23 -17.93 14.85
CA ASN A 420 8.15 -17.78 16.00
C ASN A 420 9.63 -17.68 15.58
N ASP A 421 10.02 -18.33 14.48
CA ASP A 421 11.38 -18.28 13.95
C ASP A 421 11.71 -16.95 13.25
N GLU A 422 10.70 -16.15 12.93
CA GLU A 422 10.86 -14.82 12.33
C GLU A 422 11.06 -13.70 13.36
N ILE A 423 10.73 -13.93 14.64
CA ILE A 423 10.70 -12.90 15.69
C ILE A 423 12.01 -12.11 15.74
N ALA A 424 13.15 -12.80 15.75
CA ALA A 424 14.47 -12.16 15.81
C ALA A 424 14.72 -11.22 14.63
N LYS A 425 14.33 -11.65 13.42
CA LYS A 425 14.45 -10.85 12.19
C LYS A 425 13.51 -9.64 12.22
N ILE A 426 12.29 -9.81 12.73
CA ILE A 426 11.32 -8.71 12.85
C ILE A 426 11.84 -7.65 13.84
N ILE A 427 12.38 -8.07 14.99
CA ILE A 427 12.97 -7.17 15.98
C ILE A 427 14.16 -6.41 15.36
N GLU A 428 15.08 -7.10 14.68
CA GLU A 428 16.23 -6.47 14.02
C GLU A 428 15.79 -5.39 13.00
N LEU A 429 14.74 -5.66 12.22
CA LEU A 429 14.19 -4.69 11.27
C LEU A 429 13.52 -3.50 11.98
N CYS A 430 12.82 -3.74 13.10
CA CYS A 430 12.25 -2.67 13.92
C CYS A 430 13.37 -1.77 14.46
N ASP A 431 14.44 -2.35 14.99
CA ASP A 431 15.57 -1.60 15.52
C ASP A 431 16.27 -0.77 14.43
N LYS A 432 16.47 -1.32 13.22
CA LYS A 432 17.00 -0.58 12.07
C LYS A 432 16.12 0.61 11.70
N GLU A 433 14.80 0.44 11.69
CA GLU A 433 13.89 1.54 11.37
C GLU A 433 13.87 2.59 12.50
N ILE A 434 13.92 2.18 13.78
CA ILE A 434 14.07 3.11 14.92
C ILE A 434 15.34 3.94 14.76
N ALA A 435 16.48 3.31 14.47
CA ALA A 435 17.76 3.98 14.27
C ALA A 435 17.70 4.99 13.11
N LYS A 436 17.14 4.56 11.98
CA LYS A 436 16.96 5.41 10.79
C LYS A 436 16.11 6.63 11.10
N GLN A 437 14.94 6.46 11.71
CA GLN A 437 14.05 7.56 12.07
C GLN A 437 14.70 8.50 13.09
N HIS A 438 15.44 7.94 14.05
CA HIS A 438 16.16 8.74 15.03
C HIS A 438 17.17 9.66 14.34
N VAL A 439 18.06 9.11 13.53
CA VAL A 439 19.09 9.90 12.81
C VAL A 439 18.48 10.90 11.82
N GLN A 440 17.39 10.54 11.13
CA GLN A 440 16.78 11.40 10.11
C GLN A 440 15.93 12.53 10.68
N SER A 441 15.29 12.33 11.83
CA SER A 441 14.17 13.17 12.23
C SER A 441 14.08 13.48 13.72
N ILE A 442 14.80 12.78 14.60
CA ILE A 442 14.71 12.98 16.07
C ILE A 442 15.99 13.59 16.63
N MET A 443 17.15 13.10 16.19
CA MET A 443 18.47 13.58 16.55
C MET A 443 18.60 15.08 16.23
N ARG A 444 19.04 15.87 17.20
CA ARG A 444 19.24 17.32 17.09
C ARG A 444 20.65 17.64 16.60
N ASP A 445 20.87 18.88 16.17
CA ASP A 445 22.19 19.35 15.72
C ASP A 445 23.26 19.29 16.82
N GLU A 446 22.85 19.40 18.08
CA GLU A 446 23.73 19.26 19.24
C GLU A 446 24.13 17.81 19.55
N ASN A 447 23.41 16.83 19.00
CA ASN A 447 23.69 15.42 19.24
C ASN A 447 24.87 14.93 18.42
N ASN A 448 25.61 13.97 18.98
CA ASN A 448 26.85 13.43 18.41
C ASN A 448 26.82 11.90 18.34
N ILE A 449 27.89 11.33 17.77
CA ILE A 449 28.11 9.89 17.71
C ILE A 449 29.42 9.56 18.46
N TYR A 450 29.32 8.63 19.40
CA TYR A 450 30.45 8.19 20.22
C TYR A 450 30.71 6.71 20.01
N PHE A 451 31.99 6.34 19.88
CA PHE A 451 32.40 4.95 20.06
C PHE A 451 32.67 4.72 21.54
N ILE A 452 32.13 3.64 22.11
CA ILE A 452 32.45 3.20 23.47
C ILE A 452 32.83 1.72 23.43
N GLN A 453 34.04 1.41 23.88
CA GLN A 453 34.47 0.04 24.02
C GLN A 453 33.89 -0.57 25.30
N ALA A 454 33.38 -1.79 25.22
CA ALA A 454 32.80 -2.53 26.35
C ALA A 454 33.84 -3.09 27.34
N GLY A 455 34.77 -2.24 27.76
CA GLY A 455 35.93 -2.61 28.55
C GLY A 455 37.02 -3.32 27.76
N GLU A 456 38.18 -3.48 28.40
CA GLU A 456 39.26 -4.34 27.89
C GLU A 456 38.74 -5.77 27.74
N ASP A 457 39.09 -6.41 26.62
CA ASP A 457 38.60 -7.73 26.21
C ASP A 457 37.06 -7.90 26.28
N SER A 458 36.32 -6.80 26.11
CA SER A 458 34.84 -6.78 26.11
C SER A 458 34.19 -7.26 27.41
N LYS A 459 34.93 -7.23 28.54
CA LYS A 459 34.46 -7.78 29.82
C LYS A 459 33.14 -7.19 30.34
N TRP A 460 32.77 -5.98 29.91
CA TRP A 460 31.56 -5.30 30.35
C TRP A 460 30.38 -5.46 29.39
N LEU A 461 30.55 -6.10 28.22
CA LEU A 461 29.50 -6.16 27.19
C LEU A 461 28.19 -6.77 27.72
N LYS A 462 28.29 -7.85 28.49
CA LYS A 462 27.12 -8.50 29.10
C LYS A 462 26.42 -7.60 30.12
N GLU A 463 27.18 -6.96 31.01
CA GLU A 463 26.62 -6.04 32.01
C GLU A 463 25.98 -4.82 31.36
N PHE A 464 26.59 -4.31 30.30
CA PHE A 464 26.08 -3.22 29.47
C PHE A 464 24.67 -3.55 28.94
N GLU A 465 24.50 -4.71 28.32
CA GLU A 465 23.23 -5.17 27.73
C GLU A 465 22.15 -5.48 28.77
N GLU A 466 22.53 -6.08 29.90
CA GLU A 466 21.63 -6.44 31.01
C GLU A 466 21.14 -5.20 31.77
N THR A 467 22.03 -4.25 32.03
CA THR A 467 21.69 -3.02 32.77
C THR A 467 21.14 -1.91 31.87
N LYS A 468 21.19 -2.09 30.54
CA LYS A 468 20.86 -1.07 29.54
C LYS A 468 21.70 0.20 29.73
N THR A 469 22.99 0.02 30.04
CA THR A 469 23.92 1.14 30.23
C THR A 469 25.22 0.92 29.46
N VAL A 470 25.93 2.00 29.18
CA VAL A 470 27.30 2.00 28.69
C VAL A 470 28.13 2.91 29.57
N GLY A 471 29.45 2.70 29.58
CA GLY A 471 30.30 3.57 30.35
C GLY A 471 31.77 3.24 30.34
N ILE A 472 32.53 4.05 31.08
CA ILE A 472 33.96 3.86 31.27
C ILE A 472 34.32 3.97 32.75
N THR A 473 35.52 3.50 33.08
CA THR A 473 36.10 3.62 34.41
C THR A 473 37.54 4.07 34.31
N HIS A 474 37.99 4.84 35.30
CA HIS A 474 39.39 5.12 35.50
C HIS A 474 39.70 5.09 37.01
N PRO A 475 40.78 4.42 37.46
CA PRO A 475 41.09 4.26 38.89
C PRO A 475 41.09 5.57 39.67
N ASN A 476 41.63 6.64 39.08
CA ASN A 476 41.75 7.95 39.71
C ASN A 476 40.54 8.87 39.44
N ALA A 477 39.48 8.41 38.76
CA ALA A 477 38.32 9.23 38.38
C ALA A 477 37.01 8.76 39.03
N LYS A 478 37.01 8.42 40.32
CA LYS A 478 35.78 8.06 41.07
C LYS A 478 34.97 9.28 41.55
N PHE A 479 34.87 10.32 40.74
CA PHE A 479 34.13 11.55 41.03
C PHE A 479 33.28 11.97 39.85
N ASP A 480 32.27 12.81 40.09
CA ASP A 480 31.40 13.33 39.04
C ASP A 480 32.15 14.31 38.12
N LEU A 481 32.07 14.11 36.81
CA LEU A 481 32.72 14.93 35.79
C LEU A 481 31.83 16.06 35.28
N SER A 482 30.57 16.13 35.73
CA SER A 482 29.59 17.11 35.29
C SER A 482 30.13 18.54 35.46
N ASN A 483 30.01 19.36 34.41
CA ASN A 483 30.48 20.75 34.35
C ASN A 483 31.99 20.97 34.50
N MET A 484 32.82 19.91 34.47
CA MET A 484 34.28 20.06 34.49
C MET A 484 34.83 20.27 33.08
N SER A 485 35.78 21.19 32.95
CA SER A 485 36.56 21.34 31.73
C SER A 485 37.56 20.20 31.57
N LYS A 486 37.99 19.95 30.33
CA LYS A 486 39.02 18.95 30.03
C LYS A 486 40.30 19.14 30.86
N ASN A 487 40.75 20.38 31.06
CA ASN A 487 41.95 20.68 31.83
C ASN A 487 41.77 20.36 33.32
N GLU A 488 40.60 20.65 33.89
CA GLU A 488 40.30 20.29 35.28
C GLU A 488 40.27 18.78 35.49
N ILE A 489 39.70 18.04 34.53
CA ILE A 489 39.72 16.57 34.55
C ILE A 489 41.17 16.08 34.49
N GLN A 490 41.98 16.55 33.53
CA GLN A 490 43.39 16.16 33.41
C GLN A 490 44.20 16.43 34.68
N ASN A 491 43.99 17.58 35.33
CA ASN A 491 44.68 17.92 36.57
C ASN A 491 44.30 17.00 37.74
N LYS A 492 43.07 16.45 37.75
CA LYS A 492 42.59 15.52 38.78
C LYS A 492 42.94 14.05 38.49
N THR A 493 43.42 13.75 37.30
CA THR A 493 43.77 12.38 36.86
C THR A 493 45.24 12.24 36.48
N ASP A 494 46.12 13.02 37.13
CA ASP A 494 47.57 13.00 36.96
C ASP A 494 48.05 13.18 35.50
N GLY A 495 47.26 13.90 34.69
CA GLY A 495 47.53 14.16 33.28
C GLY A 495 47.07 13.08 32.31
N GLU A 496 46.55 11.95 32.81
CA GLU A 496 46.10 10.81 31.98
C GLU A 496 44.58 10.85 31.71
N TYR A 497 44.13 10.22 30.61
CA TYR A 497 42.71 9.96 30.26
C TYR A 497 41.73 11.16 30.21
N GLY A 498 42.20 12.40 30.33
CA GLY A 498 41.31 13.55 30.39
C GLY A 498 40.51 13.82 29.10
N THR A 499 40.90 13.28 27.95
CA THR A 499 40.08 13.39 26.73
C THR A 499 38.90 12.42 26.76
N GLU A 500 39.14 11.19 27.19
CA GLU A 500 38.18 10.11 27.29
C GLU A 500 37.11 10.42 28.35
N LEU A 501 37.56 10.83 29.53
CA LEU A 501 36.70 11.26 30.64
C LEU A 501 35.91 12.54 30.27
N PHE A 502 36.54 13.48 29.56
CA PHE A 502 35.81 14.62 29.03
C PHE A 502 34.74 14.15 28.03
N ASN A 503 35.08 13.34 27.03
CA ASN A 503 34.12 12.86 26.03
C ASN A 503 32.90 12.16 26.65
N VAL A 504 33.10 11.28 27.65
CA VAL A 504 31.97 10.57 28.29
C VAL A 504 31.04 11.54 29.02
N SER A 505 31.61 12.58 29.65
CA SER A 505 30.83 13.62 30.34
C SER A 505 30.02 14.52 29.41
N GLN A 506 30.33 14.52 28.10
CA GLN A 506 29.63 15.31 27.09
C GLN A 506 28.47 14.56 26.41
N ILE A 507 28.26 13.28 26.72
CA ILE A 507 27.16 12.51 26.15
C ILE A 507 25.82 13.02 26.70
N LYS A 508 24.89 13.28 25.79
CA LYS A 508 23.54 13.75 26.07
C LYS A 508 22.49 12.78 25.54
N LYS A 509 21.27 12.90 26.06
CA LYS A 509 20.08 12.26 25.49
C LYS A 509 19.98 12.51 23.98
N GLY A 510 19.78 11.45 23.22
CA GLY A 510 19.66 11.46 21.76
C GLY A 510 20.97 11.26 21.01
N ASP A 511 22.12 11.18 21.68
CA ASP A 511 23.37 10.78 21.04
C ASP A 511 23.33 9.31 20.60
N ILE A 512 24.07 8.97 19.54
CA ILE A 512 24.26 7.58 19.12
C ILE A 512 25.54 7.04 19.74
N ILE A 513 25.44 5.85 20.32
CA ILE A 513 26.57 5.10 20.86
C ILE A 513 26.85 3.90 19.94
N ALA A 514 28.05 3.86 19.37
CA ALA A 514 28.60 2.71 18.66
C ALA A 514 29.44 1.88 19.63
N ILE A 515 28.90 0.75 20.07
CA ILE A 515 29.51 -0.11 21.08
C ILE A 515 30.48 -1.07 20.38
N THR A 516 31.73 -1.11 20.85
CA THR A 516 32.78 -1.95 20.25
C THR A 516 33.36 -2.92 21.27
N THR A 517 33.86 -4.04 20.77
CA THR A 517 34.58 -5.08 21.52
C THR A 517 36.11 -4.94 21.40
N GLY A 518 36.57 -4.00 20.57
CA GLY A 518 37.98 -3.66 20.41
C GLY A 518 38.22 -2.63 19.32
N SER A 519 39.43 -2.08 19.28
CA SER A 519 39.84 -0.96 18.40
C SER A 519 39.76 -1.22 16.90
N LYS A 520 40.01 -2.47 16.50
CA LYS A 520 39.97 -2.94 15.11
C LYS A 520 38.76 -3.83 14.84
N GLN A 521 37.97 -4.12 15.88
CA GLN A 521 36.75 -4.89 15.75
C GLN A 521 35.63 -3.98 15.24
N GLY A 522 34.62 -4.58 14.62
CA GLY A 522 33.43 -3.86 14.18
C GLY A 522 32.68 -3.18 15.32
N ILE A 523 31.62 -2.48 14.96
CA ILE A 523 30.58 -2.10 15.90
C ILE A 523 29.79 -3.35 16.22
N GLU A 524 29.79 -3.76 17.49
CA GLU A 524 29.02 -4.90 17.96
C GLU A 524 27.53 -4.54 18.03
N ASN A 525 27.24 -3.35 18.58
CA ASN A 525 25.87 -2.90 18.75
C ASN A 525 25.77 -1.37 18.66
N PHE A 526 24.63 -0.86 18.20
CA PHE A 526 24.29 0.55 18.31
C PHE A 526 23.33 0.79 19.48
N GLY A 527 23.44 1.95 20.10
CA GLY A 527 22.51 2.40 21.13
C GLY A 527 22.13 3.87 20.94
N ILE A 528 20.93 4.23 21.40
CA ILE A 528 20.49 5.63 21.54
C ILE A 528 20.63 6.00 23.01
N ALA A 529 21.36 7.07 23.32
CA ALA A 529 21.45 7.59 24.68
C ALA A 529 20.08 8.08 25.16
N THR A 530 19.59 7.53 26.26
CA THR A 530 18.30 7.86 26.89
C THR A 530 18.47 8.66 28.18
N SER A 531 19.69 8.72 28.72
CA SER A 531 20.11 9.66 29.77
C SER A 531 21.20 10.61 29.27
N ASP A 532 21.40 11.70 30.01
CA ASP A 532 22.69 12.39 29.98
C ASP A 532 23.69 11.59 30.83
N TYR A 533 24.97 11.93 30.74
CA TYR A 533 26.00 11.38 31.62
C TYR A 533 25.63 11.47 33.11
N TYR A 534 25.96 10.42 33.88
CA TYR A 534 25.96 10.44 35.34
C TYR A 534 27.11 9.62 35.94
N CYS A 535 27.45 9.91 37.20
CA CYS A 535 28.50 9.20 37.94
C CYS A 535 27.91 8.31 39.04
N ASP A 536 28.14 7.01 38.93
CA ASP A 536 27.86 6.01 39.96
C ASP A 536 29.17 5.66 40.69
N SER A 537 29.59 6.54 41.61
CA SER A 537 30.86 6.41 42.34
C SER A 537 30.95 5.17 43.24
N LYS A 538 29.81 4.52 43.51
CA LYS A 538 29.73 3.28 44.31
C LYS A 538 29.84 2.02 43.46
N SER A 539 29.80 2.14 42.13
CA SER A 539 29.97 1.03 41.21
C SER A 539 31.33 0.35 41.38
N ASN A 540 31.33 -0.99 41.35
CA ASN A 540 32.54 -1.81 41.36
C ASN A 540 33.07 -2.11 39.96
N THR A 541 32.37 -1.64 38.91
CA THR A 541 32.67 -1.95 37.50
C THR A 541 33.08 -0.66 36.78
N TYR A 542 32.16 -0.05 36.03
CA TYR A 542 32.29 1.28 35.48
C TYR A 542 31.41 2.28 36.21
N ASN A 543 31.96 3.47 36.47
CA ASN A 543 31.34 4.50 37.30
C ASN A 543 30.87 5.71 36.49
N HIS A 544 31.31 5.87 35.26
CA HIS A 544 30.83 6.91 34.35
C HIS A 544 29.83 6.32 33.37
N LYS A 545 28.54 6.56 33.59
CA LYS A 545 27.44 5.81 32.97
C LYS A 545 26.53 6.68 32.11
N ILE A 546 25.93 6.03 31.12
CA ILE A 546 24.87 6.54 30.26
C ILE A 546 23.84 5.42 30.08
N ASP A 547 22.57 5.71 30.28
CA ASP A 547 21.48 4.78 29.97
C ASP A 547 21.23 4.78 28.46
N VAL A 548 21.09 3.61 27.87
CA VAL A 548 20.96 3.45 26.41
C VAL A 548 19.81 2.52 26.04
N GLU A 549 19.09 2.88 24.97
CA GLU A 549 18.24 1.94 24.25
C GLU A 549 19.11 1.21 23.22
N TYR A 550 19.26 -0.10 23.39
CA TYR A 550 19.98 -0.94 22.43
C TYR A 550 19.15 -1.17 21.18
N LEU A 551 19.82 -1.06 20.03
CA LEU A 551 19.26 -1.32 18.71
C LEU A 551 19.61 -2.74 18.22
N ASN A 552 20.28 -3.57 19.01
CA ASN A 552 20.51 -5.01 18.74
C ASN A 552 21.07 -5.36 17.34
N PHE A 553 21.79 -4.45 16.70
CA PHE A 553 22.50 -4.72 15.46
C PHE A 553 23.80 -3.93 15.39
N GLY A 554 24.76 -4.45 14.62
CA GLY A 554 26.10 -3.89 14.47
C GLY A 554 26.60 -3.94 13.02
N THR A 555 27.90 -3.71 12.84
CA THR A 555 28.57 -3.82 11.54
C THR A 555 30.07 -4.04 11.67
N ASN A 556 30.62 -4.94 10.87
CA ASN A 556 32.07 -5.14 10.76
C ASN A 556 32.76 -4.14 9.82
N LYS A 557 32.00 -3.25 9.15
CA LYS A 557 32.53 -2.32 8.13
C LYS A 557 33.06 -1.01 8.72
N ILE A 558 32.62 -0.67 9.93
CA ILE A 558 32.97 0.56 10.64
C ILE A 558 33.56 0.13 11.98
N ASN A 559 34.64 0.79 12.38
CA ASN A 559 35.31 0.55 13.65
C ASN A 559 35.88 1.88 14.17
N SER A 560 36.37 1.88 15.41
CA SER A 560 36.91 3.08 16.04
C SER A 560 38.33 3.43 15.58
N ASN A 561 39.06 2.49 14.97
CA ASN A 561 40.47 2.59 14.56
C ASN A 561 41.42 3.07 15.68
N THR A 562 41.05 2.85 16.93
CA THR A 562 41.72 3.45 18.09
C THR A 562 41.64 2.56 19.33
N PRO A 563 42.73 2.40 20.10
CA PRO A 563 42.73 1.66 21.36
C PRO A 563 42.00 2.39 22.50
N LYS A 564 41.46 3.59 22.26
CA LYS A 564 40.80 4.39 23.30
C LYS A 564 39.44 3.81 23.69
N ALA A 565 39.15 3.83 24.99
CA ALA A 565 37.89 3.35 25.55
C ALA A 565 36.66 4.15 25.07
N ILE A 566 36.82 5.44 24.75
CA ILE A 566 35.76 6.26 24.17
C ILE A 566 36.32 7.30 23.19
N ILE A 567 35.63 7.49 22.07
CA ILE A 567 35.93 8.54 21.09
C ILE A 567 34.65 9.23 20.64
N LYS A 568 34.66 10.57 20.66
CA LYS A 568 33.73 11.38 19.87
C LYS A 568 34.14 11.33 18.40
N SER A 569 33.29 10.81 17.52
CA SER A 569 33.68 10.52 16.14
C SER A 569 33.31 11.62 15.16
N ASP A 570 34.09 12.70 15.08
CA ASP A 570 33.80 13.74 14.09
C ASP A 570 34.02 13.24 12.63
N GLN A 571 34.92 12.27 12.43
CA GLN A 571 35.29 11.74 11.11
C GLN A 571 34.33 10.65 10.59
N GLU A 572 33.89 9.71 11.43
CA GLU A 572 33.02 8.61 10.97
C GLU A 572 31.53 8.95 11.03
N VAL A 573 31.15 10.10 11.62
CA VAL A 573 29.74 10.56 11.70
C VAL A 573 28.99 10.43 10.37
N PRO A 574 29.51 10.93 9.22
CA PRO A 574 28.80 10.80 7.94
C PRO A 574 28.57 9.35 7.54
N ARG A 575 29.58 8.50 7.74
CA ARG A 575 29.55 7.08 7.37
C ARG A 575 28.61 6.27 8.26
N ILE A 576 28.57 6.56 9.56
CA ILE A 576 27.65 5.92 10.50
C ILE A 576 26.22 6.39 10.23
N LYS A 577 25.99 7.70 10.02
CA LYS A 577 24.66 8.20 9.64
C LYS A 577 24.19 7.55 8.33
N GLU A 578 25.04 7.46 7.31
CA GLU A 578 24.73 6.78 6.06
C GLU A 578 24.42 5.29 6.27
N PHE A 579 25.19 4.60 7.12
CA PHE A 579 24.94 3.20 7.45
C PHE A 579 23.60 2.99 8.14
N LEU A 580 23.29 3.77 9.19
CA LEU A 580 22.05 3.67 9.97
C LEU A 580 20.81 4.07 9.15
N ILE A 581 20.96 4.99 8.21
CA ILE A 581 19.89 5.35 7.27
C ILE A 581 19.72 4.27 6.17
N GLY A 582 20.77 3.49 5.89
CA GLY A 582 20.84 2.52 4.82
C GLY A 582 21.08 3.15 3.43
N LYS A 583 21.38 2.29 2.43
CA LYS A 583 21.60 2.68 1.02
C LYS A 583 20.40 3.39 0.35
N ASN A 584 19.28 3.51 1.05
CA ASN A 584 18.04 4.14 0.59
C ASN A 584 17.89 5.59 1.05
N SER A 585 18.95 6.27 1.48
CA SER A 585 18.85 7.71 1.72
C SER A 585 18.45 8.39 0.40
N MET A 586 17.37 9.16 0.43
CA MET A 586 16.87 9.87 -0.74
C MET A 586 17.97 10.77 -1.34
N ALA A 587 18.90 11.27 -0.52
CA ALA A 587 20.06 12.05 -0.95
C ALA A 587 21.14 11.18 -1.64
N ALA A 588 21.42 9.96 -1.17
CA ALA A 588 22.34 9.03 -1.83
C ALA A 588 21.75 8.49 -3.14
N ILE A 589 20.46 8.14 -3.16
CA ILE A 589 19.73 7.79 -4.39
C ILE A 589 19.76 8.97 -5.37
N LYS A 590 19.50 10.20 -4.93
CA LYS A 590 19.47 11.43 -5.78
C LYS A 590 20.86 11.89 -6.24
N ALA A 591 21.91 11.73 -5.43
CA ALA A 591 23.29 12.02 -5.82
C ALA A 591 23.83 10.99 -6.83
N HIS A 592 23.33 9.75 -6.81
CA HIS A 592 23.66 8.73 -7.81
C HIS A 592 22.67 8.64 -8.98
N SER A 593 21.58 9.43 -8.95
CA SER A 593 20.60 9.52 -10.05
C SER A 593 21.20 10.23 -11.26
N CYS A 594 20.88 9.73 -12.45
CA CYS A 594 21.23 10.36 -13.72
C CYS A 594 20.07 11.25 -14.19
N PHE A 595 20.32 12.54 -14.39
CA PHE A 595 19.33 13.53 -14.83
C PHE A 595 19.50 13.85 -16.31
N ILE A 596 18.39 14.01 -17.04
CA ILE A 596 18.42 14.63 -18.36
C ILE A 596 18.21 16.14 -18.17
N LEU A 597 19.25 16.94 -18.44
CA LEU A 597 19.15 18.39 -18.43
C LEU A 597 18.93 18.87 -19.86
N THR A 598 17.91 19.70 -20.06
CA THR A 598 17.53 20.15 -21.39
C THR A 598 18.01 21.58 -21.61
N GLN A 599 18.94 21.77 -22.55
CA GLN A 599 19.48 23.07 -22.95
C GLN A 599 19.09 23.33 -24.40
N TYR A 600 18.09 24.18 -24.62
CA TYR A 600 17.70 24.62 -25.96
C TYR A 600 18.32 25.99 -26.27
N SER A 601 18.61 26.25 -27.54
CA SER A 601 19.20 27.52 -27.98
C SER A 601 18.27 28.72 -27.79
N ASP A 602 16.96 28.49 -27.67
CA ASP A 602 15.91 29.48 -27.41
C ASP A 602 15.48 29.51 -25.94
N SER A 603 16.25 28.89 -25.04
CA SER A 603 15.99 28.88 -23.61
C SER A 603 16.03 30.29 -23.02
N LYS A 604 15.08 30.62 -22.14
CA LYS A 604 15.10 31.85 -21.34
C LYS A 604 16.03 31.79 -20.13
N TYR A 605 16.68 30.64 -19.93
CA TYR A 605 17.60 30.40 -18.84
C TYR A 605 19.03 30.61 -19.33
N ASP A 606 19.90 31.09 -18.44
CA ASP A 606 21.33 31.34 -18.68
C ASP A 606 22.11 30.01 -18.70
N ASP A 607 21.74 29.14 -19.63
CA ASP A 607 22.38 27.85 -19.87
C ASP A 607 23.67 28.08 -20.67
N VAL A 608 24.80 27.56 -20.18
CA VAL A 608 26.08 27.58 -20.90
C VAL A 608 26.51 26.15 -21.16
N GLU A 609 26.68 25.80 -22.45
CA GLU A 609 27.08 24.45 -22.85
C GLU A 609 28.38 24.05 -22.16
N GLY A 610 28.37 22.89 -21.50
CA GLY A 610 29.53 22.36 -20.80
C GLY A 610 29.88 23.02 -19.47
N GLU A 611 29.22 24.10 -19.08
CA GLU A 611 29.56 24.84 -17.87
C GLU A 611 28.43 24.92 -16.84
N GLN A 612 27.21 25.29 -17.24
CA GLN A 612 26.12 25.49 -16.27
C GLN A 612 24.72 25.26 -16.84
N TYR A 613 23.80 24.89 -15.94
CA TYR A 613 22.37 24.77 -16.18
C TYR A 613 21.59 25.64 -15.19
N GLN A 614 20.71 26.50 -15.70
CA GLN A 614 19.89 27.37 -14.86
C GLN A 614 18.43 26.90 -14.84
N TYR A 615 17.82 26.94 -13.65
CA TYR A 615 16.42 26.57 -13.45
C TYR A 615 15.80 27.35 -12.29
N ASP A 616 14.48 27.22 -12.11
CA ASP A 616 13.74 27.86 -11.02
C ASP A 616 12.93 26.85 -10.21
N ASN A 617 12.39 27.29 -9.08
CA ASN A 617 11.62 26.45 -8.16
C ASN A 617 10.28 25.94 -8.74
N HIS A 618 9.79 26.49 -9.85
CA HIS A 618 8.59 26.01 -10.53
C HIS A 618 8.87 24.84 -11.50
N LYS A 619 10.13 24.56 -11.84
CA LYS A 619 10.47 23.38 -12.63
C LYS A 619 10.17 22.10 -11.83
N PRO A 620 9.52 21.09 -12.44
CA PRO A 620 9.35 19.79 -11.82
C PRO A 620 10.69 19.27 -11.35
N ASN A 621 10.74 18.77 -10.11
CA ASN A 621 11.96 18.21 -9.51
C ASN A 621 13.10 19.22 -9.27
N SER A 622 12.84 20.54 -9.23
CA SER A 622 13.84 21.58 -8.95
C SER A 622 14.70 21.28 -7.71
N ARG A 623 14.10 20.78 -6.62
CA ARG A 623 14.80 20.39 -5.38
C ARG A 623 15.46 19.00 -5.42
N LYS A 624 15.41 18.28 -6.55
CA LYS A 624 15.99 16.92 -6.67
C LYS A 624 17.40 16.92 -7.25
N LEU A 625 17.81 17.96 -7.96
CA LEU A 625 19.18 18.10 -8.47
C LEU A 625 20.11 18.52 -7.32
N LEU A 626 21.16 17.75 -7.06
CA LEU A 626 22.07 17.98 -5.93
C LEU A 626 23.53 17.97 -6.41
N LYS A 627 24.44 18.51 -5.60
CA LYS A 627 25.88 18.33 -5.81
C LYS A 627 26.20 16.83 -5.88
N GLY A 628 26.97 16.43 -6.88
CA GLY A 628 27.35 15.05 -7.18
C GLY A 628 26.42 14.31 -8.13
N SER A 629 25.19 14.81 -8.38
CA SER A 629 24.25 14.19 -9.33
C SER A 629 24.88 14.04 -10.72
N LYS A 630 24.68 12.88 -11.36
CA LYS A 630 25.10 12.65 -12.75
C LYS A 630 24.07 13.28 -13.70
N PHE A 631 24.51 13.75 -14.85
CA PHE A 631 23.60 14.26 -15.87
C PHE A 631 24.03 13.90 -17.29
N ILE A 632 23.06 13.96 -18.20
CA ILE A 632 23.24 13.98 -19.65
C ILE A 632 22.50 15.21 -20.21
N ILE A 633 23.15 15.95 -21.10
CA ILE A 633 22.59 17.14 -21.74
C ILE A 633 21.83 16.72 -22.99
N GLN A 634 20.60 17.17 -23.09
CA GLN A 634 19.78 17.08 -24.29
C GLN A 634 19.61 18.47 -24.92
N THR A 635 19.75 18.54 -26.25
CA THR A 635 19.37 19.71 -27.06
C THR A 635 18.65 19.28 -28.34
N LYS A 636 18.25 20.24 -29.18
CA LYS A 636 17.68 19.98 -30.51
C LYS A 636 18.71 20.23 -31.60
N ILE A 637 18.96 19.23 -32.44
CA ILE A 637 19.77 19.34 -33.66
C ILE A 637 18.88 18.88 -34.81
N ASN A 638 18.72 19.70 -35.86
CA ASN A 638 17.84 19.42 -37.00
C ASN A 638 16.40 19.01 -36.58
N ASN A 639 15.85 19.67 -35.57
CA ASN A 639 14.53 19.39 -34.98
C ASN A 639 14.40 18.03 -34.24
N GLU A 640 15.49 17.29 -34.06
CA GLU A 640 15.52 16.04 -33.30
C GLU A 640 16.21 16.23 -31.95
N ASN A 641 15.77 15.49 -30.92
CA ASN A 641 16.42 15.54 -29.61
C ASN A 641 17.71 14.72 -29.66
N CYS A 642 18.83 15.35 -29.36
CA CYS A 642 20.15 14.72 -29.30
C CYS A 642 20.77 14.91 -27.92
N PHE A 643 21.49 13.89 -27.45
CA PHE A 643 22.40 13.99 -26.33
C PHE A 643 23.76 14.52 -26.79
N VAL A 644 24.22 15.60 -26.16
CA VAL A 644 25.43 16.33 -26.58
C VAL A 644 26.56 16.31 -25.57
N GLY A 645 26.30 15.91 -24.34
CA GLY A 645 27.34 15.72 -23.33
C GLY A 645 26.79 15.16 -22.03
N TYR A 646 27.67 14.87 -21.09
CA TYR A 646 27.33 14.35 -19.77
C TYR A 646 28.37 14.79 -18.74
N GLY A 647 28.04 14.68 -17.46
CA GLY A 647 28.95 15.05 -16.38
C GLY A 647 28.32 14.90 -15.00
N LYS A 648 28.87 15.62 -14.02
CA LYS A 648 28.33 15.70 -12.65
C LYS A 648 28.08 17.14 -12.24
N ILE A 649 27.11 17.36 -11.36
CA ILE A 649 26.89 18.67 -10.75
C ILE A 649 27.97 18.95 -9.71
N GLY A 650 28.79 19.97 -9.92
CA GLY A 650 29.87 20.36 -9.01
C GLY A 650 29.41 21.26 -7.86
N SER A 651 28.46 22.17 -8.13
CA SER A 651 27.85 23.05 -7.12
C SER A 651 26.50 23.60 -7.60
N ILE A 652 25.67 24.07 -6.67
CA ILE A 652 24.41 24.74 -6.97
C ILE A 652 24.38 26.03 -6.15
N ALA A 653 24.19 27.17 -6.83
CA ALA A 653 23.98 28.47 -6.20
C ALA A 653 22.50 28.85 -6.26
N GLU A 654 21.96 29.39 -5.17
CA GLU A 654 20.56 29.86 -5.08
C GLU A 654 20.52 31.40 -5.05
N SER A 655 19.55 31.99 -5.74
CA SER A 655 19.25 33.43 -5.67
C SER A 655 17.75 33.70 -5.77
N SER A 656 17.31 34.83 -5.22
CA SER A 656 15.92 35.28 -5.31
C SER A 656 15.71 36.12 -6.58
N ASP A 657 14.57 35.93 -7.26
CA ASP A 657 14.19 36.70 -8.45
C ASP A 657 12.65 36.83 -8.55
N THR A 658 12.15 37.50 -9.57
CA THR A 658 10.73 37.66 -9.90
C THR A 658 10.42 37.15 -11.30
N ASN A 659 9.31 36.43 -11.45
CA ASN A 659 8.88 35.96 -12.78
C ASN A 659 8.20 37.06 -13.60
N GLU A 660 7.90 36.76 -14.87
CA GLU A 660 7.22 37.66 -15.84
C GLU A 660 5.85 38.19 -15.36
N LYS A 661 5.27 37.61 -14.30
CA LYS A 661 4.00 38.03 -13.68
C LYS A 661 4.21 38.72 -12.31
N GLY A 662 5.43 39.09 -11.97
CA GLY A 662 5.78 39.76 -10.71
C GLY A 662 5.74 38.88 -9.46
N LYS A 663 5.67 37.55 -9.59
CA LYS A 663 5.72 36.64 -8.43
C LYS A 663 7.15 36.30 -8.06
N PRO A 664 7.48 36.21 -6.75
CA PRO A 664 8.80 35.79 -6.30
C PRO A 664 9.08 34.35 -6.71
N ILE A 665 10.29 34.11 -7.20
CA ILE A 665 10.83 32.80 -7.57
C ILE A 665 12.24 32.64 -6.98
N THR A 666 12.66 31.40 -6.80
CA THR A 666 14.05 31.07 -6.47
C THR A 666 14.71 30.53 -7.73
N LYS A 667 15.80 31.16 -8.16
CA LYS A 667 16.67 30.71 -9.25
C LYS A 667 17.80 29.85 -8.70
N PHE A 668 18.16 28.85 -9.48
CA PHE A 668 19.25 27.92 -9.21
C PHE A 668 20.20 27.92 -10.39
N VAL A 669 21.50 27.98 -10.11
CA VAL A 669 22.56 27.79 -11.12
C VAL A 669 23.36 26.57 -10.73
N ALA A 670 23.19 25.49 -11.48
CA ALA A 670 23.95 24.27 -11.29
C ALA A 670 25.20 24.29 -12.18
N LYS A 671 26.38 24.39 -11.56
CA LYS A 671 27.67 24.36 -12.26
C LYS A 671 28.12 22.93 -12.47
N PHE A 672 28.61 22.63 -13.66
CA PHE A 672 29.06 21.30 -14.03
C PHE A 672 30.48 21.02 -13.51
N SER A 673 30.80 19.75 -13.41
CA SER A 673 32.10 19.18 -13.08
C SER A 673 32.23 17.89 -13.86
N GLU A 674 33.46 17.51 -14.25
CA GLU A 674 33.71 16.30 -15.05
C GLU A 674 32.88 16.25 -16.35
N TYR A 675 32.63 17.40 -16.99
CA TYR A 675 31.85 17.43 -18.23
C TYR A 675 32.62 16.80 -19.40
N GLN A 676 31.94 15.96 -20.17
CA GLN A 676 32.44 15.33 -21.38
C GLN A 676 31.42 15.50 -22.50
N LYS A 677 31.89 15.92 -23.68
CA LYS A 677 31.06 16.13 -24.86
C LYS A 677 30.88 14.81 -25.63
N PHE A 678 29.69 14.57 -26.16
CA PHE A 678 29.48 13.55 -27.19
C PHE A 678 29.88 14.13 -28.54
N ASP A 679 30.91 13.54 -29.16
CA ASP A 679 31.33 13.85 -30.51
C ASP A 679 31.46 12.55 -31.32
N PRO A 680 30.55 12.25 -32.26
CA PRO A 680 29.39 13.08 -32.64
C PRO A 680 28.26 13.05 -31.59
N PRO A 681 27.33 14.04 -31.60
CA PRO A 681 26.10 13.99 -30.82
C PRO A 681 25.31 12.69 -31.03
N LYS A 682 24.69 12.17 -29.97
CA LYS A 682 23.92 10.92 -30.02
C LYS A 682 22.43 11.21 -30.14
N LEU A 683 21.76 10.64 -31.15
CA LEU A 683 20.30 10.76 -31.27
C LEU A 683 19.60 10.13 -30.06
N ARG A 684 18.62 10.83 -29.48
CA ARG A 684 17.80 10.27 -28.39
C ARG A 684 16.73 9.36 -28.99
N THR A 685 17.05 8.08 -29.08
CA THR A 685 16.10 7.02 -29.48
C THR A 685 15.35 6.48 -28.25
N ILE A 686 14.31 5.68 -28.50
CA ILE A 686 13.49 5.03 -27.46
C ILE A 686 14.17 3.75 -26.92
N GLU A 687 15.32 3.34 -27.49
CA GLU A 687 15.98 2.04 -27.26
C GLU A 687 17.11 2.03 -26.20
N LEU A 688 17.02 2.83 -25.14
CA LEU A 688 18.00 2.82 -24.03
C LEU A 688 17.37 2.54 -22.67
#